data_AF-A0A522QXR4-F1
#
_entry.id   AF-A0A522QXR4-F1
#
_cell.length_a   1.000
_cell.length_b   1.000
_cell.length_c   1.000
_cell.angle_alpha   90.00
_cell.angle_beta   90.00
_cell.angle_gamma   90.00
#
_symmetry.space_group_name_H-M   'P 1'
#
loop_
_entity.id
_entity.type
_entity.pdbx_description
1 polymer ?
#
loop_
_entity_poly.entity_id
_entity_poly.type
_entity_poly.pdbx_seq_one_letter_code
_entity_poly.pdbx_strand_id
1 'polypeptide(L)'
;MQRRINKVAVLGSGIMGSRIACHFANIGVQVLLLDIIPKELNDKEKSKGLTLDNPAVRNRIVNDALQNTLKSTPNPAYTKEVVSLVTTGNFVDNMKDIAGCDWVIEVVIEHLKIKQSVYEQIEKFRTPGTIITTNTSGIPIHLLTNGRSEDFKRHFCGTHFFNPPRYLRLLEIIPTEDTEPDIVDFLMHYGDLFLGKTTVLCKDTPAFIANRVGVFSIMAIFHIMQELDLTIDEVDTLTGTIIGHPKSATFRTGDVVGIDTLVKVAKDLAENCPDDEAKDRLKIPDFVQKLVDENHLGDKTGSGFYKKEKTASGTQILTLDIKTGEYKPKSKPRFTAFDQAKPVENLRERLKILNSATDKAGEFYRRFHQHLFSYAAHRIPEISDELYRIDDAMKGGFGWELGPFEIWDVLGVEESVKQMKANNILMPSWIDEMIASGAKSFYKPEKGKRLFYDDQDMDYKPIPGTDAFILLENYSNNIVWKNKECTLHDIGDGVLNLSWQTKMNTIGGDVLNGVNKSIEIAEKDFAGLVIANEGSVFSAGANVGLIFMLAAEQEWDELHLAVKTFQHTSMHIRYSSVPVVVAPNGLTLGGGCEFGLHADKVQASAETYIGLVEMGVGLIPAGGGTKEFTRRASNDYKKGEIELPLLRDRFMTIAMAKVSTSGAEAYQSGLLRKGHDAITMNQKRLIAEAKKSVLDLAAAGYTKPQPKNDIKVLGKEALGAFLTGINGMLLGNYISEHDKKIAQKLAYVMSGGDLSQPNLVSEQYLLDLEREAFVSLCGERKTLERLQSVIKTGKPVRN
;
A
#
# COMPACT_ATOMS: atom_id res chain seq x y z
N MET A 1 -6.35 27.36 -17.29
CA MET A 1 -4.87 27.52 -17.32
C MET A 1 -4.26 26.21 -16.84
N GLN A 2 -3.15 25.71 -17.42
CA GLN A 2 -2.49 24.52 -16.85
C GLN A 2 -1.73 24.92 -15.57
N ARG A 3 -2.28 24.58 -14.40
CA ARG A 3 -1.64 24.82 -13.11
C ARG A 3 -0.51 23.80 -12.88
N ARG A 4 0.57 24.24 -12.22
CA ARG A 4 1.73 23.40 -11.86
C ARG A 4 2.09 23.66 -10.40
N ILE A 5 2.48 22.62 -9.67
CA ILE A 5 2.88 22.71 -8.27
C ILE A 5 4.38 22.48 -8.19
N ASN A 6 5.11 23.54 -7.85
CA ASN A 6 6.54 23.51 -7.60
C ASN A 6 6.83 23.60 -6.09
N LYS A 7 6.00 24.37 -5.36
CA LYS A 7 6.15 24.58 -3.92
C LYS A 7 4.81 24.57 -3.19
N VAL A 8 4.76 23.85 -2.06
CA VAL A 8 3.59 23.74 -1.20
C VAL A 8 3.92 24.26 0.20
N ALA A 9 3.00 25.01 0.81
CA ALA A 9 3.05 25.31 2.24
C ALA A 9 2.11 24.36 3.00
N VAL A 10 2.61 23.74 4.07
CA VAL A 10 1.80 22.95 5.01
C VAL A 10 1.81 23.67 6.35
N LEU A 11 0.64 24.12 6.80
CA LEU A 11 0.48 24.94 8.00
C LEU A 11 -0.04 24.09 9.15
N GLY A 12 0.84 23.81 10.11
CA GLY A 12 0.64 22.86 11.20
C GLY A 12 1.54 21.65 11.01
N SER A 13 2.42 21.37 11.97
CA SER A 13 3.44 20.31 11.87
C SER A 13 3.08 19.04 12.62
N GLY A 14 1.84 18.93 13.14
CA GLY A 14 1.35 17.74 13.81
C GLY A 14 1.46 16.46 12.97
N ILE A 15 0.97 15.34 13.50
CA ILE A 15 1.13 14.00 12.88
C ILE A 15 0.73 14.00 11.40
N MET A 16 -0.40 14.63 11.05
CA MET A 16 -0.84 14.75 9.66
C MET A 16 0.02 15.69 8.84
N GLY A 17 0.25 16.92 9.31
CA GLY A 17 0.97 17.94 8.55
C GLY A 17 2.39 17.53 8.17
N SER A 18 3.16 16.99 9.12
CA SER A 18 4.51 16.48 8.84
C SER A 18 4.51 15.31 7.84
N ARG A 19 3.48 14.44 7.87
CA ARG A 19 3.35 13.31 6.94
C ARG A 19 2.88 13.76 5.55
N ILE A 20 2.00 14.74 5.46
CA ILE A 20 1.60 15.39 4.20
C ILE A 20 2.82 16.06 3.57
N ALA A 21 3.64 16.78 4.36
CA ALA A 21 4.88 17.37 3.89
C ALA A 21 5.83 16.33 3.29
N CYS A 22 6.02 15.19 3.97
CA CYS A 22 6.81 14.08 3.40
C CYS A 22 6.20 13.54 2.10
N HIS A 23 4.87 13.44 2.01
CA HIS A 23 4.17 12.92 0.83
C HIS A 23 4.38 13.80 -0.42
N PHE A 24 4.36 15.13 -0.26
CA PHE A 24 4.70 16.04 -1.36
C PHE A 24 6.21 16.02 -1.70
N ALA A 25 7.08 15.98 -0.68
CA ALA A 25 8.52 15.88 -0.91
C ALA A 25 8.91 14.59 -1.67
N ASN A 26 8.21 13.48 -1.41
CA ASN A 26 8.41 12.20 -2.10
C ASN A 26 8.24 12.28 -3.62
N ILE A 27 7.44 13.22 -4.12
CA ILE A 27 7.21 13.44 -5.56
C ILE A 27 8.05 14.59 -6.13
N GLY A 28 9.02 15.09 -5.35
CA GLY A 28 9.96 16.13 -5.78
C GLY A 28 9.50 17.56 -5.56
N VAL A 29 8.37 17.79 -4.88
CA VAL A 29 7.84 19.13 -4.60
C VAL A 29 8.56 19.76 -3.41
N GLN A 30 8.90 21.05 -3.51
CA GLN A 30 9.44 21.79 -2.37
C GLN A 30 8.35 22.04 -1.34
N VAL A 31 8.65 21.83 -0.06
CA VAL A 31 7.66 22.00 1.01
C VAL A 31 8.14 23.01 2.05
N LEU A 32 7.29 23.98 2.36
CA LEU A 32 7.43 24.86 3.51
C LEU A 32 6.51 24.35 4.63
N LEU A 33 7.08 23.70 5.64
CA LEU A 33 6.34 23.22 6.81
C LEU A 33 6.43 24.26 7.92
N LEU A 34 5.29 24.83 8.30
CA LEU A 34 5.23 25.89 9.32
C LEU A 34 4.43 25.44 10.54
N ASP A 35 4.81 25.94 11.73
CA ASP A 35 4.00 25.81 12.94
C ASP A 35 4.11 27.05 13.84
N ILE A 36 3.44 27.05 14.99
CA ILE A 36 3.58 28.07 16.02
C ILE A 36 4.96 28.02 16.68
N ILE A 37 5.35 29.15 17.28
CA ILE A 37 6.51 29.19 18.18
C ILE A 37 6.16 28.59 19.56
N PRO A 38 7.13 28.01 20.29
CA PRO A 38 6.91 27.64 21.68
C PRO A 38 6.58 28.84 22.57
N LYS A 39 5.74 28.61 23.58
CA LYS A 39 5.42 29.59 24.62
C LYS A 39 6.42 29.58 25.79
N GLU A 40 7.19 28.49 25.93
CA GLU A 40 8.13 28.28 27.03
C GLU A 40 9.34 27.43 26.62
N LEU A 41 10.44 27.62 27.36
CA LEU A 41 11.67 26.85 27.22
C LEU A 41 11.53 25.48 27.87
N ASN A 42 12.12 24.45 27.25
CA ASN A 42 12.26 23.13 27.86
C ASN A 42 13.53 23.04 28.74
N ASP A 43 13.67 21.97 29.52
CA ASP A 43 14.80 21.83 30.46
C ASP A 43 16.17 21.75 29.75
N LYS A 44 16.22 21.22 28.52
CA LYS A 44 17.44 21.15 27.71
C LYS A 44 17.87 22.53 27.20
N GLU A 45 16.93 23.43 26.96
CA GLU A 45 17.21 24.80 26.52
C GLU A 45 17.57 25.69 27.69
N LYS A 46 16.86 25.55 28.83
CA LYS A 46 17.19 26.24 30.08
C LYS A 46 18.63 25.92 30.52
N SER A 47 19.03 24.65 30.47
CA SER A 47 20.40 24.22 30.80
C SER A 47 21.46 24.70 29.81
N LYS A 48 21.07 25.03 28.57
CA LYS A 48 21.95 25.63 27.55
C LYS A 48 21.93 27.17 27.56
N GLY A 49 21.17 27.81 28.45
CA GLY A 49 21.04 29.27 28.49
C GLY A 49 20.39 29.89 27.25
N LEU A 50 19.54 29.13 26.53
CA LEU A 50 18.84 29.64 25.35
C LEU A 50 17.64 30.51 25.75
N THR A 51 17.25 31.42 24.86
CA THR A 51 16.08 32.29 25.01
C THR A 51 14.97 31.91 24.03
N LEU A 52 13.74 32.39 24.28
CA LEU A 52 12.61 32.17 23.35
C LEU A 52 12.84 32.79 21.97
N ASP A 53 13.71 33.79 21.86
CA ASP A 53 14.06 34.43 20.58
C ASP A 53 15.11 33.64 19.79
N ASN A 54 15.73 32.62 20.37
CA ASN A 54 16.70 31.80 19.67
C ASN A 54 16.02 31.04 18.50
N PRO A 55 16.54 31.10 17.25
CA PRO A 55 15.92 30.45 16.10
C PRO A 55 15.68 28.94 16.26
N ALA A 56 16.56 28.24 17.01
CA ALA A 56 16.40 26.82 17.27
C ALA A 56 15.21 26.54 18.21
N VAL A 57 14.96 27.43 19.17
CA VAL A 57 13.81 27.36 20.07
C VAL A 57 12.53 27.72 19.31
N ARG A 58 12.53 28.83 18.56
CA ARG A 58 11.37 29.31 17.78
C ARG A 58 10.84 28.25 16.81
N ASN A 59 11.72 27.46 16.21
CA ASN A 59 11.36 26.39 15.28
C ASN A 59 11.35 24.99 15.92
N ARG A 60 11.46 24.86 17.25
CA ARG A 60 11.53 23.55 17.92
C ARG A 60 10.34 22.67 17.58
N ILE A 61 9.12 23.18 17.68
CA ILE A 61 7.89 22.39 17.50
C ILE A 61 7.89 21.70 16.13
N VAL A 62 8.11 22.48 15.06
CA VAL A 62 8.13 21.96 13.70
C VAL A 62 9.31 21.01 13.45
N ASN A 63 10.49 21.32 13.99
CA ASN A 63 11.68 20.48 13.83
C ASN A 63 11.50 19.13 14.54
N ASP A 64 11.05 19.14 15.79
CA ASP A 64 10.81 17.93 16.57
C ASP A 64 9.72 17.07 15.93
N ALA A 65 8.65 17.69 15.42
CA ALA A 65 7.57 16.96 14.76
C ALA A 65 8.02 16.28 13.46
N LEU A 66 8.79 16.96 12.62
CA LEU A 66 9.39 16.36 11.41
C LEU A 66 10.36 15.23 11.79
N GLN A 67 11.25 15.44 12.77
CA GLN A 67 12.19 14.40 13.21
C GLN A 67 11.49 13.18 13.81
N ASN A 68 10.40 13.37 14.55
CA ASN A 68 9.59 12.27 15.07
C ASN A 68 8.87 11.53 13.93
N THR A 69 8.39 12.24 12.92
CA THR A 69 7.77 11.67 11.72
C THR A 69 8.75 10.77 10.97
N LEU A 70 10.00 11.21 10.77
CA LEU A 70 11.04 10.44 10.08
C LEU A 70 11.54 9.21 10.84
N LYS A 71 11.29 9.13 12.15
CA LYS A 71 11.58 7.95 12.98
C LYS A 71 10.45 6.92 12.98
N SER A 72 9.27 7.28 12.49
CA SER A 72 8.13 6.36 12.45
C SER A 72 8.37 5.23 11.45
N THR A 73 7.86 4.04 11.76
CA THR A 73 7.98 2.86 10.90
C THR A 73 6.60 2.41 10.42
N PRO A 74 6.38 2.23 9.11
CA PRO A 74 7.33 2.52 8.04
C PRO A 74 7.47 4.03 7.77
N ASN A 75 8.65 4.46 7.29
CA ASN A 75 9.01 5.87 7.17
C ASN A 75 8.10 6.60 6.16
N PRO A 76 7.52 7.77 6.49
CA PRO A 76 6.73 8.56 5.54
C PRO A 76 7.53 9.08 4.34
N ALA A 77 8.83 9.30 4.49
CA ALA A 77 9.72 9.66 3.38
C ALA A 77 10.25 8.41 2.67
N TYR A 78 10.27 8.41 1.34
CA TYR A 78 10.79 7.29 0.54
C TYR A 78 12.30 7.12 0.67
N THR A 79 13.04 8.23 0.72
CA THR A 79 14.49 8.25 0.88
C THR A 79 14.92 9.39 1.82
N LYS A 80 16.21 9.45 2.17
CA LYS A 80 16.71 10.56 3.01
C LYS A 80 16.84 11.86 2.23
N GLU A 81 17.08 11.76 0.92
CA GLU A 81 17.33 12.90 0.04
C GLU A 81 16.09 13.76 -0.15
N VAL A 82 14.90 13.15 -0.25
CA VAL A 82 13.65 13.90 -0.39
C VAL A 82 13.34 14.78 0.82
N VAL A 83 13.86 14.44 2.01
CA VAL A 83 13.69 15.26 3.22
C VAL A 83 14.34 16.64 3.06
N SER A 84 15.38 16.77 2.22
CA SER A 84 16.02 18.06 1.93
C SER A 84 15.10 19.05 1.20
N LEU A 85 13.99 18.58 0.64
CA LEU A 85 12.96 19.42 0.02
C LEU A 85 12.01 20.04 1.06
N VAL A 86 12.06 19.62 2.33
CA VAL A 86 11.22 20.15 3.41
C VAL A 86 12.00 21.21 4.18
N THR A 87 11.62 22.47 4.00
CA THR A 87 12.09 23.60 4.81
C THR A 87 11.12 23.81 5.98
N THR A 88 11.65 23.88 7.19
CA THR A 88 10.86 24.15 8.40
C THR A 88 10.91 25.63 8.78
N GLY A 89 9.83 26.13 9.36
CA GLY A 89 9.74 27.51 9.85
C GLY A 89 8.57 27.71 10.81
N ASN A 90 8.27 28.96 11.15
CA ASN A 90 7.16 29.29 12.04
C ASN A 90 6.23 30.39 11.49
N PHE A 91 5.00 30.45 12.01
CA PHE A 91 4.00 31.42 11.56
C PHE A 91 4.38 32.88 11.80
N VAL A 92 5.28 33.19 12.76
CA VAL A 92 5.68 34.57 13.03
C VAL A 92 6.72 35.04 12.01
N ASP A 93 7.77 34.24 11.79
CA ASP A 93 8.91 34.65 10.98
C ASP A 93 8.74 34.34 9.48
N ASN A 94 7.98 33.28 9.16
CA ASN A 94 7.97 32.66 7.84
C ASN A 94 6.59 32.64 7.15
N MET A 95 5.51 33.11 7.78
CA MET A 95 4.19 33.09 7.12
C MET A 95 4.15 33.93 5.83
N LYS A 96 4.97 34.98 5.74
CA LYS A 96 5.16 35.75 4.50
C LYS A 96 5.72 34.93 3.33
N ASP A 97 6.43 33.83 3.63
CA ASP A 97 7.12 33.01 2.62
C ASP A 97 6.12 32.14 1.83
N ILE A 98 4.84 32.06 2.26
CA ILE A 98 3.77 31.39 1.51
C ILE A 98 3.44 32.12 0.19
N ALA A 99 3.85 33.38 0.04
CA ALA A 99 3.66 34.16 -1.20
C ALA A 99 4.25 33.44 -2.44
N GLY A 100 5.32 32.65 -2.24
CA GLY A 100 5.97 31.85 -3.28
C GLY A 100 5.50 30.41 -3.38
N CYS A 101 4.36 30.06 -2.77
CA CYS A 101 3.79 28.70 -2.83
C CYS A 101 2.60 28.66 -3.80
N ASP A 102 2.52 27.58 -4.57
CA ASP A 102 1.44 27.36 -5.54
C ASP A 102 0.18 26.82 -4.86
N TRP A 103 0.35 26.14 -3.72
CA TRP A 103 -0.71 25.54 -2.92
C TRP A 103 -0.37 25.63 -1.42
N VAL A 104 -1.33 26.12 -0.62
CA VAL A 104 -1.27 26.20 0.83
C VAL A 104 -2.28 25.23 1.45
N ILE A 105 -1.82 24.35 2.34
CA ILE A 105 -2.65 23.33 3.01
C ILE A 105 -2.67 23.62 4.52
N GLU A 106 -3.84 23.88 5.06
CA GLU A 106 -4.06 24.07 6.49
C GLU A 106 -4.31 22.73 7.21
N VAL A 107 -3.51 22.47 8.24
CA VAL A 107 -3.52 21.23 9.05
C VAL A 107 -3.31 21.56 10.53
N VAL A 108 -3.90 22.66 11.01
CA VAL A 108 -3.88 23.07 12.42
C VAL A 108 -5.01 22.39 13.20
N ILE A 109 -5.05 22.64 14.51
CA ILE A 109 -6.02 22.03 15.43
C ILE A 109 -7.47 22.27 15.00
N GLU A 110 -8.33 21.27 15.26
CA GLU A 110 -9.72 21.22 14.80
C GLU A 110 -10.62 22.17 15.59
N HIS A 111 -10.44 23.48 15.38
CA HIS A 111 -11.18 24.55 16.04
C HIS A 111 -11.44 25.72 15.09
N LEU A 112 -12.72 26.00 14.81
CA LEU A 112 -13.18 26.96 13.79
C LEU A 112 -12.48 28.33 13.88
N LYS A 113 -12.50 28.99 15.05
CA LYS A 113 -11.88 30.32 15.21
C LYS A 113 -10.37 30.34 14.98
N ILE A 114 -9.68 29.22 15.26
CA ILE A 114 -8.22 29.13 15.10
C ILE A 114 -7.90 28.94 13.62
N LYS A 115 -8.67 28.12 12.91
CA LYS A 115 -8.55 28.00 11.45
C LYS A 115 -8.84 29.34 10.76
N GLN A 116 -9.90 30.04 11.16
CA GLN A 116 -10.23 31.37 10.62
C GLN A 116 -9.11 32.40 10.81
N SER A 117 -8.45 32.43 11.97
CA SER A 117 -7.32 33.34 12.20
C SER A 117 -6.06 32.95 11.41
N VAL A 118 -5.86 31.67 11.11
CA VAL A 118 -4.82 31.22 10.18
C VAL A 118 -5.18 31.64 8.75
N TYR A 119 -6.44 31.56 8.34
CA TYR A 119 -6.88 32.03 7.02
C TYR A 119 -6.73 33.55 6.84
N GLU A 120 -6.88 34.35 7.91
CA GLU A 120 -6.58 35.80 7.85
C GLU A 120 -5.12 36.05 7.47
N GLN A 121 -4.22 35.26 8.05
CA GLN A 121 -2.80 35.33 7.75
C GLN A 121 -2.49 34.80 6.34
N ILE A 122 -3.11 33.69 5.93
CA ILE A 122 -2.96 33.18 4.56
C ILE A 122 -3.41 34.25 3.56
N GLU A 123 -4.58 34.84 3.77
CA GLU A 123 -5.14 35.85 2.89
C GLU A 123 -4.22 37.08 2.76
N LYS A 124 -3.62 37.50 3.87
CA LYS A 124 -2.67 38.62 3.92
C LYS A 124 -1.38 38.38 3.12
N PHE A 125 -0.86 37.15 3.09
CA PHE A 125 0.47 36.87 2.58
C PHE A 125 0.53 36.06 1.27
N ARG A 126 -0.54 35.33 0.91
CA ARG A 126 -0.58 34.58 -0.36
C ARG A 126 -0.61 35.51 -1.58
N THR A 127 -0.28 34.96 -2.73
CA THR A 127 -0.56 35.59 -4.02
C THR A 127 -2.03 35.31 -4.42
N PRO A 128 -2.78 36.27 -5.01
CA PRO A 128 -4.12 36.00 -5.54
C PRO A 128 -4.11 34.82 -6.53
N GLY A 129 -5.13 33.97 -6.45
CA GLY A 129 -5.23 32.75 -7.24
C GLY A 129 -4.40 31.54 -6.78
N THR A 130 -3.64 31.66 -5.69
CA THR A 130 -3.01 30.51 -5.00
C THR A 130 -4.09 29.55 -4.49
N ILE A 131 -3.89 28.24 -4.67
CA ILE A 131 -4.81 27.22 -4.17
C ILE A 131 -4.69 27.13 -2.64
N ILE A 132 -5.83 27.12 -1.94
CA ILE A 132 -5.88 27.04 -0.49
C ILE A 132 -6.76 25.87 -0.12
N THR A 133 -6.26 24.97 0.71
CA THR A 133 -7.06 23.84 1.16
C THR A 133 -6.93 23.59 2.65
N THR A 134 -7.88 22.83 3.19
CA THR A 134 -7.89 22.40 4.60
C THR A 134 -7.97 20.89 4.69
N ASN A 135 -7.25 20.31 5.64
CA ASN A 135 -7.36 18.90 6.03
C ASN A 135 -8.32 18.71 7.22
N THR A 136 -9.34 19.55 7.37
CA THR A 136 -10.41 19.35 8.38
C THR A 136 -11.10 18.01 8.15
N SER A 137 -11.53 17.36 9.23
CA SER A 137 -12.17 16.04 9.19
C SER A 137 -13.68 16.10 9.48
N GLY A 138 -14.20 17.27 9.86
CA GLY A 138 -15.61 17.40 10.26
C GLY A 138 -16.17 18.81 10.36
N ILE A 139 -15.37 19.88 10.18
CA ILE A 139 -15.94 21.23 10.09
C ILE A 139 -16.44 21.44 8.65
N PRO A 140 -17.71 21.83 8.45
CA PRO A 140 -18.21 22.17 7.12
C PRO A 140 -17.36 23.25 6.45
N ILE A 141 -17.00 23.03 5.19
CA ILE A 141 -16.03 23.83 4.44
C ILE A 141 -16.54 25.26 4.22
N HIS A 142 -17.85 25.43 3.97
CA HIS A 142 -18.44 26.76 3.78
C HIS A 142 -18.24 27.67 5.01
N LEU A 143 -18.27 27.13 6.23
CA LEU A 143 -18.08 27.92 7.46
C LEU A 143 -16.65 28.47 7.61
N LEU A 144 -15.67 27.80 7.01
CA LEU A 144 -14.25 28.16 7.10
C LEU A 144 -13.91 29.40 6.26
N THR A 145 -14.69 29.67 5.22
CA THR A 145 -14.45 30.79 4.28
C THR A 145 -15.21 32.07 4.64
N ASN A 146 -16.01 32.05 5.71
CA ASN A 146 -16.76 33.21 6.17
C ASN A 146 -15.85 34.41 6.43
N GLY A 147 -16.16 35.54 5.80
CA GLY A 147 -15.38 36.78 5.93
C GLY A 147 -14.06 36.81 5.14
N ARG A 148 -13.89 35.94 4.13
CA ARG A 148 -12.78 35.97 3.16
C ARG A 148 -13.17 36.67 1.87
N SER A 149 -12.17 37.10 1.09
CA SER A 149 -12.40 37.70 -0.23
C SER A 149 -12.95 36.69 -1.24
N GLU A 150 -13.58 37.20 -2.30
CA GLU A 150 -14.08 36.40 -3.41
C GLU A 150 -12.97 35.58 -4.09
N ASP A 151 -11.76 36.14 -4.26
CA ASP A 151 -10.61 35.41 -4.78
C ASP A 151 -10.23 34.23 -3.87
N PHE A 152 -10.26 34.43 -2.54
CA PHE A 152 -9.97 33.37 -1.58
C PHE A 152 -10.98 32.25 -1.69
N LYS A 153 -12.28 32.56 -1.65
CA LYS A 153 -13.37 31.57 -1.72
C LYS A 153 -13.31 30.75 -3.00
N ARG A 154 -13.10 31.40 -4.15
CA ARG A 154 -12.97 30.75 -5.46
C ARG A 154 -11.82 29.74 -5.53
N HIS A 155 -10.75 29.97 -4.78
CA HIS A 155 -9.56 29.10 -4.73
C HIS A 155 -9.47 28.24 -3.47
N PHE A 156 -10.54 28.18 -2.66
CA PHE A 156 -10.58 27.40 -1.43
C PHE A 156 -11.32 26.07 -1.64
N CYS A 157 -10.80 24.98 -1.08
CA CYS A 157 -11.43 23.66 -1.13
C CYS A 157 -11.02 22.79 0.08
N GLY A 158 -11.88 21.87 0.52
CA GLY A 158 -11.47 20.81 1.44
C GLY A 158 -10.62 19.77 0.72
N THR A 159 -9.49 19.38 1.33
CA THR A 159 -8.66 18.25 0.87
C THR A 159 -8.34 17.36 2.07
N HIS A 160 -9.19 16.38 2.33
CA HIS A 160 -9.10 15.55 3.52
C HIS A 160 -8.29 14.27 3.21
N PHE A 161 -7.05 14.27 3.69
CA PHE A 161 -6.15 13.13 3.71
C PHE A 161 -6.40 12.25 4.93
N PHE A 162 -6.22 10.94 4.75
CA PHE A 162 -6.39 9.96 5.81
C PHE A 162 -5.04 9.53 6.41
N ASN A 163 -5.00 9.29 7.72
CA ASN A 163 -3.77 8.96 8.43
C ASN A 163 -3.47 7.45 8.42
N PRO A 164 -2.31 6.98 7.95
CA PRO A 164 -1.17 7.72 7.36
C PRO A 164 -1.33 8.03 5.86
N PRO A 165 -1.04 9.28 5.40
CA PRO A 165 -1.33 9.72 4.04
C PRO A 165 -0.49 9.01 2.97
N ARG A 166 0.66 8.43 3.30
CA ARG A 166 1.39 7.61 2.32
C ARG A 166 0.65 6.31 1.96
N TYR A 167 -0.04 5.70 2.93
CA TYR A 167 -0.59 4.34 2.78
C TYR A 167 -2.11 4.32 2.60
N LEU A 168 -2.85 5.18 3.31
CA LEU A 168 -4.27 5.36 3.05
C LEU A 168 -4.44 6.22 1.80
N ARG A 169 -5.09 5.65 0.80
CA ARG A 169 -5.12 6.18 -0.56
C ARG A 169 -6.21 7.20 -0.77
N LEU A 170 -7.21 7.28 0.10
CA LEU A 170 -8.27 8.25 -0.05
C LEU A 170 -7.76 9.69 0.07
N LEU A 171 -8.26 10.53 -0.82
CA LEU A 171 -8.24 11.98 -0.73
C LEU A 171 -9.65 12.48 -1.07
N GLU A 172 -10.38 12.95 -0.06
CA GLU A 172 -11.68 13.58 -0.30
C GLU A 172 -11.48 15.03 -0.72
N ILE A 173 -12.12 15.43 -1.82
CA ILE A 173 -12.15 16.79 -2.36
C ILE A 173 -13.54 17.36 -2.08
N ILE A 174 -13.60 18.44 -1.30
CA ILE A 174 -14.87 18.99 -0.78
C ILE A 174 -14.98 20.47 -1.17
N PRO A 175 -15.54 20.80 -2.35
CA PRO A 175 -15.76 22.18 -2.75
C PRO A 175 -16.88 22.84 -1.93
N THR A 176 -16.83 24.17 -1.86
CA THR A 176 -18.01 24.99 -1.53
C THR A 176 -18.72 25.40 -2.80
N GLU A 177 -19.88 26.06 -2.69
CA GLU A 177 -20.58 26.65 -3.83
C GLU A 177 -19.75 27.70 -4.58
N ASP A 178 -18.81 28.35 -3.87
CA ASP A 178 -17.95 29.39 -4.44
C ASP A 178 -16.69 28.82 -5.11
N THR A 179 -16.30 27.56 -4.81
CA THR A 179 -15.08 26.95 -5.34
C THR A 179 -15.14 26.84 -6.86
N GLU A 180 -14.11 27.31 -7.56
CA GLU A 180 -14.07 27.18 -9.02
C GLU A 180 -13.99 25.71 -9.46
N PRO A 181 -14.78 25.30 -10.47
CA PRO A 181 -14.72 23.93 -11.00
C PRO A 181 -13.32 23.52 -11.49
N ASP A 182 -12.53 24.45 -12.03
CA ASP A 182 -11.18 24.16 -12.50
C ASP A 182 -10.22 23.77 -11.36
N ILE A 183 -10.46 24.25 -10.13
CA ILE A 183 -9.74 23.87 -8.92
C ILE A 183 -10.11 22.46 -8.51
N VAL A 184 -11.41 22.11 -8.58
CA VAL A 184 -11.88 20.76 -8.27
C VAL A 184 -11.25 19.75 -9.24
N ASP A 185 -11.36 20.01 -10.55
CA ASP A 185 -10.77 19.16 -11.59
C ASP A 185 -9.26 19.02 -11.42
N PHE A 186 -8.58 20.13 -11.11
CA PHE A 186 -7.15 20.13 -10.84
C PHE A 186 -6.79 19.27 -9.62
N LEU A 187 -7.50 19.41 -8.49
CA LEU A 187 -7.22 18.66 -7.27
C LEU A 187 -7.51 17.17 -7.43
N MET A 188 -8.60 16.81 -8.11
CA MET A 188 -8.94 15.43 -8.46
C MET A 188 -7.83 14.82 -9.33
N HIS A 189 -7.43 15.50 -10.41
CA HIS A 189 -6.39 15.01 -11.30
C HIS A 189 -5.01 14.94 -10.61
N TYR A 190 -4.63 15.98 -9.87
CA TYR A 190 -3.32 16.06 -9.21
C TYR A 190 -3.21 15.02 -8.10
N GLY A 191 -4.27 14.84 -7.31
CA GLY A 191 -4.34 13.83 -6.26
C GLY A 191 -4.15 12.43 -6.81
N ASP A 192 -4.83 12.10 -7.91
CA ASP A 192 -4.74 10.79 -8.55
C ASP A 192 -3.38 10.55 -9.20
N LEU A 193 -2.97 11.42 -10.13
CA LEU A 193 -1.79 11.18 -10.96
C LEU A 193 -0.48 11.38 -10.18
N PHE A 194 -0.36 12.47 -9.42
CA PHE A 194 0.89 12.86 -8.78
C PHE A 194 1.00 12.33 -7.36
N LEU A 195 -0.07 12.43 -6.56
CA LEU A 195 -0.04 11.99 -5.15
C LEU A 195 -0.39 10.51 -4.98
N GLY A 196 -0.78 9.80 -6.04
CA GLY A 196 -1.10 8.38 -6.00
C GLY A 196 -2.37 8.05 -5.23
N LYS A 197 -3.32 8.99 -5.17
CA LYS A 197 -4.53 8.91 -4.36
C LYS A 197 -5.73 8.37 -5.14
N THR A 198 -6.66 7.73 -4.43
CA THR A 198 -8.04 7.60 -4.87
C THR A 198 -8.75 8.89 -4.48
N THR A 199 -8.92 9.80 -5.45
CA THR A 199 -9.63 11.06 -5.22
C THR A 199 -11.13 10.85 -5.33
N VAL A 200 -11.87 11.33 -4.32
CA VAL A 200 -13.32 11.26 -4.28
C VAL A 200 -13.89 12.66 -4.10
N LEU A 201 -14.80 13.05 -4.98
CA LEU A 201 -15.51 14.32 -4.86
C LEU A 201 -16.71 14.15 -3.92
N CYS A 202 -16.70 14.90 -2.82
CA CYS A 202 -17.70 14.85 -1.75
C CYS A 202 -18.52 16.14 -1.70
N LYS A 203 -19.77 16.04 -1.23
CA LYS A 203 -20.56 17.20 -0.85
C LYS A 203 -20.09 17.73 0.52
N ASP A 204 -20.29 19.02 0.76
CA ASP A 204 -20.00 19.67 2.06
C ASP A 204 -21.06 19.31 3.11
N THR A 205 -21.04 18.05 3.53
CA THR A 205 -21.95 17.49 4.55
C THR A 205 -21.16 17.04 5.78
N PRO A 206 -21.81 16.96 6.97
CA PRO A 206 -21.14 16.47 8.18
C PRO A 206 -20.42 15.13 7.95
N ALA A 207 -19.13 15.09 8.29
CA ALA A 207 -18.23 13.94 8.14
C ALA A 207 -18.05 13.39 6.69
N PHE A 208 -18.38 14.18 5.67
CA PHE A 208 -18.15 13.88 4.25
C PHE A 208 -18.66 12.48 3.85
N ILE A 209 -17.82 11.63 3.25
CA ILE A 209 -18.22 10.28 2.83
C ILE A 209 -17.65 9.20 3.74
N ALA A 210 -16.32 9.08 3.81
CA ALA A 210 -15.70 7.95 4.47
C ALA A 210 -16.00 7.94 5.98
N ASN A 211 -15.88 9.07 6.66
CA ASN A 211 -16.17 9.13 8.10
C ASN A 211 -17.68 8.92 8.37
N ARG A 212 -18.57 9.46 7.53
CA ARG A 212 -20.02 9.25 7.62
C ARG A 212 -20.37 7.76 7.60
N VAL A 213 -19.93 7.02 6.58
CA VAL A 213 -20.26 5.60 6.41
C VAL A 213 -19.45 4.70 7.35
N GLY A 214 -18.16 5.00 7.56
CA GLY A 214 -17.28 4.20 8.39
C GLY A 214 -17.63 4.26 9.88
N VAL A 215 -17.94 5.44 10.42
CA VAL A 215 -18.35 5.59 11.83
C VAL A 215 -19.72 4.95 12.04
N PHE A 216 -20.66 5.12 11.12
CA PHE A 216 -21.93 4.39 11.15
C PHE A 216 -21.70 2.87 11.21
N SER A 217 -20.84 2.33 10.35
CA SER A 217 -20.54 0.89 10.29
C SER A 217 -20.03 0.38 11.64
N ILE A 218 -19.11 1.11 12.29
CA ILE A 218 -18.57 0.76 13.60
C ILE A 218 -19.67 0.79 14.68
N MET A 219 -20.52 1.83 14.69
CA MET A 219 -21.61 1.93 15.67
C MET A 219 -22.64 0.80 15.47
N ALA A 220 -23.03 0.51 14.23
CA ALA A 220 -23.90 -0.61 13.91
C ALA A 220 -23.33 -1.94 14.40
N ILE A 221 -22.02 -2.17 14.23
CA ILE A 221 -21.34 -3.36 14.76
C ILE A 221 -21.42 -3.43 16.29
N PHE A 222 -21.25 -2.31 17.00
CA PHE A 222 -21.34 -2.30 18.46
C PHE A 222 -22.75 -2.67 18.95
N HIS A 223 -23.79 -2.15 18.29
CA HIS A 223 -25.17 -2.52 18.63
C HIS A 223 -25.47 -3.99 18.32
N ILE A 224 -25.08 -4.48 17.14
CA ILE A 224 -25.24 -5.90 16.76
C ILE A 224 -24.48 -6.82 17.72
N MET A 225 -23.28 -6.41 18.15
CA MET A 225 -22.49 -7.14 19.15
C MET A 225 -23.28 -7.33 20.45
N GLN A 226 -23.94 -6.28 20.95
CA GLN A 226 -24.77 -6.38 22.16
C GLN A 226 -26.01 -7.25 21.94
N GLU A 227 -26.69 -7.10 20.80
CA GLU A 227 -27.88 -7.90 20.44
C GLU A 227 -27.58 -9.39 20.34
N LEU A 228 -26.42 -9.75 19.79
CA LEU A 228 -26.00 -11.13 19.61
C LEU A 228 -25.19 -11.66 20.80
N ASP A 229 -24.90 -10.84 21.81
CA ASP A 229 -24.03 -11.21 22.93
C ASP A 229 -22.64 -11.70 22.46
N LEU A 230 -22.00 -10.92 21.58
CA LEU A 230 -20.64 -11.19 21.08
C LEU A 230 -19.59 -10.48 21.94
N THR A 231 -18.40 -11.04 22.00
CA THR A 231 -17.21 -10.45 22.63
C THR A 231 -16.39 -9.62 21.65
N ILE A 232 -15.51 -8.74 22.17
CA ILE A 232 -14.62 -7.92 21.33
C ILE A 232 -13.73 -8.79 20.44
N ASP A 233 -13.18 -9.88 20.97
CA ASP A 233 -12.34 -10.79 20.20
C ASP A 233 -13.12 -11.53 19.11
N GLU A 234 -14.40 -11.86 19.35
CA GLU A 234 -15.29 -12.46 18.34
C GLU A 234 -15.56 -11.48 17.21
N VAL A 235 -15.93 -10.24 17.52
CA VAL A 235 -16.20 -9.21 16.51
C VAL A 235 -14.96 -8.89 15.68
N ASP A 236 -13.78 -8.71 16.29
CA ASP A 236 -12.56 -8.45 15.52
C ASP A 236 -12.13 -9.68 14.67
N THR A 237 -12.52 -10.88 15.08
CA THR A 237 -12.36 -12.10 14.26
C THR A 237 -13.31 -12.10 13.05
N LEU A 238 -14.53 -11.58 13.20
CA LEU A 238 -15.54 -11.48 12.14
C LEU A 238 -15.30 -10.30 11.18
N THR A 239 -14.76 -9.19 11.67
CA THR A 239 -14.68 -7.92 10.92
C THR A 239 -13.29 -7.61 10.38
N GLY A 240 -12.35 -8.56 10.47
CA GLY A 240 -10.98 -8.44 9.98
C GLY A 240 -10.79 -8.98 8.56
N THR A 241 -9.62 -9.57 8.30
CA THR A 241 -9.20 -10.00 6.95
C THR A 241 -10.09 -11.07 6.31
N ILE A 242 -10.90 -11.77 7.09
CA ILE A 242 -11.80 -12.81 6.58
C ILE A 242 -12.85 -12.24 5.61
N ILE A 243 -13.27 -10.98 5.81
CA ILE A 243 -14.17 -10.25 4.91
C ILE A 243 -13.45 -9.19 4.06
N GLY A 244 -12.11 -9.23 4.00
CA GLY A 244 -11.33 -8.27 3.21
C GLY A 244 -11.18 -6.90 3.87
N HIS A 245 -11.34 -6.81 5.20
CA HIS A 245 -11.01 -5.61 5.96
C HIS A 245 -9.56 -5.65 6.49
N PRO A 246 -8.98 -4.52 6.94
CA PRO A 246 -7.66 -4.50 7.53
C PRO A 246 -7.53 -5.41 8.77
N LYS A 247 -6.29 -5.81 9.09
CA LYS A 247 -5.97 -6.62 10.29
C LYS A 247 -6.35 -5.94 11.61
N SER A 248 -6.56 -4.62 11.61
CA SER A 248 -7.04 -3.87 12.77
C SER A 248 -8.55 -4.03 13.01
N ALA A 249 -9.29 -4.65 12.09
CA ALA A 249 -10.72 -4.96 12.25
C ALA A 249 -11.52 -3.76 12.81
N THR A 250 -12.43 -3.96 13.75
CA THR A 250 -13.29 -2.89 14.28
C THR A 250 -12.70 -2.25 15.53
N PHE A 251 -12.50 -3.02 16.59
CA PHE A 251 -12.08 -2.54 17.90
C PHE A 251 -10.62 -2.11 17.90
N ARG A 252 -9.73 -2.88 17.26
CA ARG A 252 -8.33 -2.46 17.15
C ARG A 252 -8.18 -1.19 16.29
N THR A 253 -9.05 -0.94 15.32
CA THR A 253 -9.09 0.35 14.60
C THR A 253 -9.50 1.48 15.55
N GLY A 254 -10.53 1.28 16.39
CA GLY A 254 -10.91 2.25 17.43
C GLY A 254 -9.76 2.61 18.38
N ASP A 255 -8.96 1.62 18.82
CA ASP A 255 -7.79 1.86 19.67
C ASP A 255 -6.65 2.62 18.97
N VAL A 256 -6.47 2.39 17.66
CA VAL A 256 -5.40 3.04 16.87
C VAL A 256 -5.75 4.48 16.52
N VAL A 257 -7.01 4.74 16.15
CA VAL A 257 -7.51 6.08 15.82
C VAL A 257 -7.70 6.92 17.09
N GLY A 258 -8.23 6.30 18.15
CA GLY A 258 -8.63 6.95 19.38
C GLY A 258 -10.15 6.87 19.58
N ILE A 259 -10.57 6.27 20.69
CA ILE A 259 -11.99 6.03 20.99
C ILE A 259 -12.77 7.34 21.16
N ASP A 260 -12.14 8.37 21.74
CA ASP A 260 -12.70 9.72 21.84
C ASP A 260 -12.94 10.37 20.47
N THR A 261 -12.09 10.09 19.48
CA THR A 261 -12.25 10.63 18.12
C THR A 261 -13.45 9.98 17.44
N LEU A 262 -13.59 8.65 17.58
CA LEU A 262 -14.76 7.91 17.10
C LEU A 262 -16.05 8.44 17.74
N VAL A 263 -16.06 8.61 19.06
CA VAL A 263 -17.20 9.13 19.83
C VAL A 263 -17.53 10.56 19.43
N LYS A 264 -16.52 11.42 19.22
CA LYS A 264 -16.72 12.79 18.78
C LYS A 264 -17.46 12.83 17.44
N VAL A 265 -16.98 12.08 16.44
CA VAL A 265 -17.64 12.05 15.12
C VAL A 265 -19.08 11.54 15.23
N ALA A 266 -19.32 10.48 16.02
CA ALA A 266 -20.68 9.97 16.22
C ALA A 266 -21.63 11.00 16.87
N LYS A 267 -21.14 11.77 17.87
CA LYS A 267 -21.91 12.88 18.48
C LYS A 267 -22.17 14.00 17.49
N ASP A 268 -21.13 14.44 16.79
CA ASP A 268 -21.23 15.50 15.78
C ASP A 268 -22.24 15.11 14.69
N LEU A 269 -22.29 13.85 14.27
CA LEU A 269 -23.29 13.36 13.32
C LEU A 269 -24.72 13.39 13.89
N ALA A 270 -24.91 12.93 15.13
CA ALA A 270 -26.23 12.95 15.76
C ALA A 270 -26.76 14.37 16.00
N GLU A 271 -25.87 15.33 16.30
CA GLU A 271 -26.22 16.73 16.52
C GLU A 271 -26.51 17.47 15.20
N ASN A 272 -25.71 17.23 14.16
CA ASN A 272 -25.84 17.93 12.88
C ASN A 272 -26.81 17.26 11.88
N CYS A 273 -27.21 16.01 12.14
CA CYS A 273 -28.16 15.25 11.32
C CYS A 273 -29.30 14.68 12.20
N PRO A 274 -30.14 15.51 12.82
CA PRO A 274 -31.17 15.06 13.78
C PRO A 274 -32.26 14.17 13.14
N ASP A 275 -32.47 14.31 11.84
CA ASP A 275 -33.48 13.60 11.05
C ASP A 275 -32.89 12.37 10.32
N ASP A 276 -31.65 11.99 10.61
CA ASP A 276 -31.00 10.80 10.07
C ASP A 276 -31.82 9.54 10.43
N GLU A 277 -32.17 8.74 9.42
CA GLU A 277 -33.00 7.54 9.57
C GLU A 277 -32.35 6.48 10.47
N ALA A 278 -31.01 6.53 10.60
CA ALA A 278 -30.22 5.61 11.39
C ALA A 278 -29.75 6.20 12.73
N LYS A 279 -30.33 7.32 13.19
CA LYS A 279 -29.95 7.99 14.45
C LYS A 279 -29.88 7.06 15.67
N ASP A 280 -30.78 6.07 15.75
CA ASP A 280 -30.78 5.12 16.87
C ASP A 280 -29.57 4.18 16.83
N ARG A 281 -29.10 3.82 15.63
CA ARG A 281 -27.87 3.04 15.43
C ARG A 281 -26.60 3.87 15.62
N LEU A 282 -26.68 5.19 15.49
CA LEU A 282 -25.56 6.11 15.75
C LEU A 282 -25.36 6.44 17.24
N LYS A 283 -26.32 6.08 18.11
CA LYS A 283 -26.19 6.26 19.56
C LYS A 283 -24.97 5.52 20.08
N ILE A 284 -24.20 6.20 20.92
CA ILE A 284 -22.99 5.63 21.53
C ILE A 284 -23.39 4.65 22.63
N PRO A 285 -22.92 3.39 22.57
CA PRO A 285 -23.17 2.42 23.63
C PRO A 285 -22.49 2.81 24.94
N ASP A 286 -23.13 2.50 26.07
CA ASP A 286 -22.65 2.85 27.42
C ASP A 286 -21.23 2.37 27.70
N PHE A 287 -20.86 1.17 27.22
CA PHE A 287 -19.52 0.61 27.44
C PHE A 287 -18.43 1.43 26.73
N VAL A 288 -18.75 2.07 25.60
CA VAL A 288 -17.83 2.95 24.86
C VAL A 288 -17.73 4.30 25.55
N GLN A 289 -18.86 4.86 25.99
CA GLN A 289 -18.87 6.13 26.72
C GLN A 289 -18.08 6.02 28.03
N LYS A 290 -18.22 4.91 28.77
CA LYS A 290 -17.44 4.63 29.98
C LYS A 290 -15.92 4.64 29.73
N LEU A 291 -15.45 4.05 28.61
CA LEU A 291 -14.02 4.08 28.28
C LEU A 291 -13.51 5.51 28.05
N VAL A 292 -14.31 6.38 27.44
CA VAL A 292 -13.95 7.79 27.27
C VAL A 292 -13.90 8.51 28.61
N ASP A 293 -14.91 8.31 29.45
CA ASP A 293 -15.01 8.94 30.77
C ASP A 293 -13.87 8.51 31.71
N GLU A 294 -13.40 7.27 31.58
CA GLU A 294 -12.27 6.70 32.35
C GLU A 294 -10.89 6.94 31.68
N ASN A 295 -10.83 7.70 30.58
CA ASN A 295 -9.60 8.00 29.82
C ASN A 295 -8.87 6.75 29.27
N HIS A 296 -9.62 5.69 28.95
CA HIS A 296 -9.17 4.52 28.21
C HIS A 296 -9.37 4.75 26.70
N LEU A 297 -8.52 5.57 26.09
CA LEU A 297 -8.67 6.08 24.72
C LEU A 297 -7.87 5.30 23.65
N GLY A 298 -7.36 4.11 23.96
CA GLY A 298 -6.62 3.25 23.04
C GLY A 298 -5.10 3.41 23.14
N ASP A 299 -4.39 3.34 22.01
CA ASP A 299 -2.92 3.32 21.95
C ASP A 299 -2.28 4.56 22.58
N LYS A 300 -2.94 5.72 22.48
CA LYS A 300 -2.42 6.99 23.01
C LYS A 300 -2.42 7.07 24.54
N THR A 301 -3.26 6.29 25.22
CA THR A 301 -3.32 6.18 26.69
C THR A 301 -2.85 4.80 27.18
N GLY A 302 -2.38 3.94 26.28
CA GLY A 302 -1.91 2.58 26.58
C GLY A 302 -3.01 1.58 26.96
N SER A 303 -4.28 1.98 26.90
CA SER A 303 -5.45 1.14 27.23
C SER A 303 -6.71 1.67 26.55
N GLY A 304 -7.53 0.76 26.03
CA GLY A 304 -8.82 1.02 25.37
C GLY A 304 -9.64 -0.27 25.33
N PHE A 305 -10.06 -0.73 24.16
CA PHE A 305 -10.65 -2.06 24.05
C PHE A 305 -9.62 -3.17 24.33
N TYR A 306 -8.36 -2.88 24.05
CA TYR A 306 -7.22 -3.73 24.39
C TYR A 306 -6.28 -3.03 25.37
N LYS A 307 -5.55 -3.84 26.15
CA LYS A 307 -4.48 -3.38 27.04
C LYS A 307 -3.28 -4.31 26.92
N LYS A 308 -2.07 -3.75 26.86
CA LYS A 308 -0.82 -4.53 26.87
C LYS A 308 -0.28 -4.60 28.29
N GLU A 309 0.01 -5.82 28.75
CA GLU A 309 0.63 -6.08 30.05
C GLU A 309 1.97 -6.78 29.85
N LYS A 310 3.01 -6.33 30.56
CA LYS A 310 4.33 -6.96 30.53
C LYS A 310 4.35 -8.12 31.52
N THR A 311 4.65 -9.32 31.04
CA THR A 311 4.83 -10.53 31.85
C THR A 311 6.27 -11.01 31.78
N ALA A 312 6.66 -11.94 32.65
CA ALA A 312 8.00 -12.54 32.64
C ALA A 312 8.33 -13.28 31.32
N SER A 313 7.32 -13.72 30.57
CA SER A 313 7.43 -14.45 29.30
C SER A 313 7.21 -13.58 28.06
N GLY A 314 6.95 -12.28 28.21
CA GLY A 314 6.78 -11.35 27.08
C GLY A 314 5.74 -10.27 27.33
N THR A 315 5.06 -9.83 26.27
CA THR A 315 3.91 -8.91 26.38
C THR A 315 2.63 -9.69 26.12
N GLN A 316 1.71 -9.68 27.08
CA GLN A 316 0.38 -10.24 26.94
C GLN A 316 -0.60 -9.14 26.50
N ILE A 317 -1.51 -9.48 25.58
CA ILE A 317 -2.62 -8.61 25.19
C ILE A 317 -3.85 -9.06 25.97
N LEU A 318 -4.46 -8.12 26.68
CA LEU A 318 -5.73 -8.28 27.36
C LEU A 318 -6.82 -7.58 26.55
N THR A 319 -8.04 -8.09 26.64
CA THR A 319 -9.24 -7.60 25.97
C THR A 319 -10.28 -7.23 27.04
N LEU A 320 -10.98 -6.11 26.86
CA LEU A 320 -12.06 -5.69 27.74
C LEU A 320 -13.27 -6.64 27.63
N ASP A 321 -13.76 -7.11 28.78
CA ASP A 321 -15.08 -7.72 28.89
C ASP A 321 -16.13 -6.62 29.10
N ILE A 322 -17.00 -6.42 28.09
CA ILE A 322 -17.98 -5.32 28.13
C ILE A 322 -19.06 -5.50 29.21
N LYS A 323 -19.26 -6.71 29.74
CA LYS A 323 -20.25 -6.98 30.78
C LYS A 323 -19.71 -6.66 32.17
N THR A 324 -18.45 -7.03 32.43
CA THR A 324 -17.83 -6.82 33.76
C THR A 324 -17.04 -5.52 33.85
N GLY A 325 -16.59 -4.97 32.72
CA GLY A 325 -15.64 -3.86 32.65
C GLY A 325 -14.19 -4.25 32.97
N GLU A 326 -13.90 -5.54 33.11
CA GLU A 326 -12.57 -6.04 33.46
C GLU A 326 -11.80 -6.52 32.22
N TYR A 327 -10.47 -6.42 32.26
CA TYR A 327 -9.61 -6.94 31.20
C TYR A 327 -9.30 -8.43 31.41
N LYS A 328 -9.53 -9.25 30.39
CA LYS A 328 -9.25 -10.69 30.38
C LYS A 328 -8.21 -11.04 29.31
N PRO A 329 -7.48 -12.17 29.42
CA PRO A 329 -6.59 -12.63 28.36
C PRO A 329 -7.31 -12.74 27.01
N LYS A 330 -6.69 -12.20 25.95
CA LYS A 330 -7.24 -12.29 24.59
C LYS A 330 -7.53 -13.74 24.21
N SER A 331 -8.77 -13.99 23.79
CA SER A 331 -9.25 -15.29 23.33
C SER A 331 -8.98 -15.48 21.82
N LYS A 332 -9.12 -16.72 21.33
CA LYS A 332 -9.07 -17.05 19.90
C LYS A 332 -10.38 -17.72 19.48
N PRO A 333 -11.43 -16.93 19.20
CA PRO A 333 -12.74 -17.47 18.86
C PRO A 333 -12.70 -18.36 17.62
N ARG A 334 -13.65 -19.30 17.54
CA ARG A 334 -13.85 -20.17 16.39
C ARG A 334 -15.32 -20.17 16.00
N PHE A 335 -15.57 -20.04 14.70
CA PHE A 335 -16.89 -20.11 14.10
C PHE A 335 -16.89 -21.24 13.07
N THR A 336 -17.99 -21.99 12.97
CA THR A 336 -18.08 -23.09 12.00
C THR A 336 -18.11 -22.57 10.57
N ALA A 337 -18.66 -21.37 10.36
CA ALA A 337 -18.59 -20.66 9.07
C ALA A 337 -17.15 -20.51 8.54
N PHE A 338 -16.15 -20.46 9.43
CA PHE A 338 -14.77 -20.21 9.03
C PHE A 338 -14.08 -21.45 8.47
N ASP A 339 -14.55 -22.65 8.81
CA ASP A 339 -13.96 -23.90 8.33
C ASP A 339 -14.15 -24.06 6.81
N GLN A 340 -15.28 -23.58 6.30
CA GLN A 340 -15.58 -23.56 4.85
C GLN A 340 -15.03 -22.30 4.16
N ALA A 341 -14.99 -21.16 4.86
CA ALA A 341 -14.58 -19.89 4.27
C ALA A 341 -13.06 -19.72 4.14
N LYS A 342 -12.26 -20.18 5.12
CA LYS A 342 -10.81 -19.97 5.15
C LYS A 342 -10.03 -20.57 3.96
N PRO A 343 -10.38 -21.75 3.43
CA PRO A 343 -9.70 -22.30 2.26
C PRO A 343 -9.99 -21.56 0.95
N VAL A 344 -11.01 -20.69 0.93
CA VAL A 344 -11.43 -19.96 -0.27
C VAL A 344 -10.66 -18.64 -0.37
N GLU A 345 -9.72 -18.57 -1.30
CA GLU A 345 -8.87 -17.39 -1.51
C GLU A 345 -9.66 -16.21 -2.10
N ASN A 346 -10.62 -16.46 -3.00
CA ASN A 346 -11.44 -15.42 -3.61
C ASN A 346 -12.42 -14.81 -2.59
N LEU A 347 -12.28 -13.51 -2.33
CA LEU A 347 -13.10 -12.80 -1.34
C LEU A 347 -14.60 -12.83 -1.67
N ARG A 348 -14.99 -12.67 -2.95
CA ARG A 348 -16.41 -12.61 -3.35
C ARG A 348 -17.12 -13.92 -3.02
N GLU A 349 -16.51 -15.06 -3.34
CA GLU A 349 -17.06 -16.38 -3.00
C GLU A 349 -17.04 -16.64 -1.49
N ARG A 350 -15.97 -16.20 -0.81
CA ARG A 350 -15.86 -16.30 0.66
C ARG A 350 -16.98 -15.54 1.37
N LEU A 351 -17.34 -14.34 0.91
CA LEU A 351 -18.43 -13.53 1.47
C LEU A 351 -19.79 -14.22 1.34
N LYS A 352 -20.07 -14.87 0.21
CA LYS A 352 -21.31 -15.66 0.01
C LYS A 352 -21.41 -16.78 1.04
N ILE A 353 -20.33 -17.55 1.24
CA ILE A 353 -20.27 -18.63 2.23
C ILE A 353 -20.55 -18.09 3.63
N LEU A 354 -19.84 -17.03 4.04
CA LEU A 354 -19.99 -16.43 5.37
C LEU A 354 -21.41 -15.90 5.62
N ASN A 355 -22.01 -15.22 4.63
CA ASN A 355 -23.36 -14.66 4.78
C ASN A 355 -24.45 -15.75 4.83
N SER A 356 -24.24 -16.85 4.11
CA SER A 356 -25.15 -18.01 4.08
C SER A 356 -25.06 -18.92 5.31
N ALA A 357 -24.04 -18.74 6.16
CA ALA A 357 -23.84 -19.59 7.32
C ALA A 357 -25.00 -19.48 8.33
N THR A 358 -25.35 -20.59 8.97
CA THR A 358 -26.46 -20.66 9.93
C THR A 358 -26.02 -20.46 11.37
N ASP A 359 -24.71 -20.30 11.62
CA ASP A 359 -24.17 -20.03 12.94
C ASP A 359 -24.27 -18.53 13.29
N LYS A 360 -23.78 -18.19 14.48
CA LYS A 360 -23.76 -16.82 15.00
C LYS A 360 -22.98 -15.85 14.11
N ALA A 361 -21.95 -16.34 13.39
CA ALA A 361 -21.19 -15.53 12.44
C ALA A 361 -22.05 -15.13 11.23
N GLY A 362 -22.77 -16.08 10.64
CA GLY A 362 -23.67 -15.79 9.54
C GLY A 362 -24.80 -14.83 9.92
N GLU A 363 -25.37 -14.99 11.13
CA GLU A 363 -26.35 -14.05 11.69
C GLU A 363 -25.77 -12.62 11.81
N PHE A 364 -24.55 -12.50 12.34
CA PHE A 364 -23.83 -11.23 12.42
C PHE A 364 -23.66 -10.58 11.05
N TYR A 365 -23.16 -11.32 10.06
CA TYR A 365 -22.92 -10.77 8.72
C TYR A 365 -24.21 -10.31 8.05
N ARG A 366 -25.30 -11.09 8.13
CA ARG A 366 -26.59 -10.68 7.55
C ARG A 366 -27.07 -9.37 8.17
N ARG A 367 -27.08 -9.26 9.50
CA ARG A 367 -27.52 -8.02 10.18
C ARG A 367 -26.62 -6.83 9.85
N PHE A 368 -25.31 -7.03 9.86
CA PHE A 368 -24.35 -5.97 9.55
C PHE A 368 -24.51 -5.46 8.12
N HIS A 369 -24.52 -6.36 7.13
CA HIS A 369 -24.66 -5.98 5.73
C HIS A 369 -26.00 -5.30 5.44
N GLN A 370 -27.11 -5.78 6.02
CA GLN A 370 -28.42 -5.14 5.84
C GLN A 370 -28.42 -3.67 6.33
N HIS A 371 -27.84 -3.41 7.51
CA HIS A 371 -27.72 -2.04 8.02
C HIS A 371 -26.75 -1.19 7.17
N LEU A 372 -25.62 -1.75 6.75
CA LEU A 372 -24.65 -1.08 5.89
C LEU A 372 -25.26 -0.68 4.54
N PHE A 373 -25.97 -1.60 3.87
CA PHE A 373 -26.58 -1.37 2.56
C PHE A 373 -27.68 -0.32 2.63
N SER A 374 -28.56 -0.43 3.62
CA SER A 374 -29.61 0.57 3.86
C SER A 374 -29.01 1.96 4.08
N TYR A 375 -28.02 2.08 4.96
CA TYR A 375 -27.39 3.37 5.23
C TYR A 375 -26.69 3.93 4.00
N ALA A 376 -25.86 3.13 3.32
CA ALA A 376 -25.16 3.58 2.11
C ALA A 376 -26.10 4.03 1.00
N ALA A 377 -27.26 3.38 0.84
CA ALA A 377 -28.26 3.77 -0.15
C ALA A 377 -28.96 5.11 0.18
N HIS A 378 -29.29 5.38 1.45
CA HIS A 378 -29.88 6.65 1.87
C HIS A 378 -28.92 7.84 1.77
N ARG A 379 -27.61 7.56 1.74
CA ARG A 379 -26.56 8.55 1.55
C ARG A 379 -26.48 9.08 0.11
N ILE A 380 -27.27 8.53 -0.82
CA ILE A 380 -27.42 9.04 -2.19
C ILE A 380 -28.80 9.71 -2.32
N PRO A 381 -28.89 10.98 -2.76
CA PRO A 381 -27.80 11.87 -3.16
C PRO A 381 -27.20 12.72 -2.01
N GLU A 382 -27.54 12.45 -0.75
CA GLU A 382 -27.20 13.32 0.41
C GLU A 382 -25.72 13.74 0.47
N ILE A 383 -24.80 12.77 0.49
CA ILE A 383 -23.35 13.01 0.64
C ILE A 383 -22.58 12.84 -0.68
N SER A 384 -23.20 12.17 -1.66
CA SER A 384 -22.64 11.91 -2.97
C SER A 384 -23.75 11.63 -3.98
N ASP A 385 -23.60 12.09 -5.22
CA ASP A 385 -24.52 11.79 -6.31
C ASP A 385 -24.26 10.41 -6.96
N GLU A 386 -23.10 9.81 -6.70
CA GLU A 386 -22.64 8.63 -7.45
C GLU A 386 -22.23 7.50 -6.48
N LEU A 387 -22.86 6.33 -6.60
CA LEU A 387 -22.65 5.21 -5.67
C LEU A 387 -21.20 4.72 -5.57
N TYR A 388 -20.44 4.80 -6.66
CA TYR A 388 -19.07 4.27 -6.69
C TYR A 388 -18.11 5.09 -5.85
N ARG A 389 -18.44 6.36 -5.58
CA ARG A 389 -17.65 7.23 -4.72
C ARG A 389 -17.69 6.78 -3.26
N ILE A 390 -18.83 6.24 -2.81
CA ILE A 390 -18.97 5.64 -1.47
C ILE A 390 -18.08 4.39 -1.37
N ASP A 391 -18.10 3.53 -2.38
CA ASP A 391 -17.24 2.35 -2.42
C ASP A 391 -15.75 2.72 -2.44
N ASP A 392 -15.33 3.64 -3.31
CA ASP A 392 -13.94 4.10 -3.39
C ASP A 392 -13.49 4.81 -2.10
N ALA A 393 -14.39 5.53 -1.42
CA ALA A 393 -14.11 6.13 -0.12
C ALA A 393 -13.86 5.07 0.96
N MET A 394 -14.70 4.05 1.05
CA MET A 394 -14.50 2.97 2.04
C MET A 394 -13.24 2.15 1.75
N LYS A 395 -12.96 1.85 0.48
CA LYS A 395 -11.76 1.13 0.06
C LYS A 395 -10.48 1.95 0.31
N GLY A 396 -10.49 3.24 -0.04
CA GLY A 396 -9.33 4.11 0.08
C GLY A 396 -9.07 4.61 1.51
N GLY A 397 -10.13 4.83 2.30
CA GLY A 397 -10.08 5.47 3.61
C GLY A 397 -10.07 4.48 4.77
N PHE A 398 -10.88 3.43 4.69
CA PHE A 398 -10.97 2.36 5.71
C PHE A 398 -10.26 1.08 5.29
N GLY A 399 -9.65 1.04 4.10
CA GLY A 399 -8.83 -0.08 3.63
C GLY A 399 -9.61 -1.35 3.35
N TRP A 400 -10.91 -1.24 3.04
CA TRP A 400 -11.72 -2.38 2.62
C TRP A 400 -11.31 -2.86 1.22
N GLU A 401 -11.36 -4.17 0.97
CA GLU A 401 -11.14 -4.72 -0.36
C GLU A 401 -12.34 -4.50 -1.30
N LEU A 402 -13.56 -4.53 -0.75
CA LEU A 402 -14.81 -4.25 -1.45
C LEU A 402 -15.61 -3.17 -0.71
N GLY A 403 -16.23 -2.26 -1.46
CA GLY A 403 -17.13 -1.24 -0.92
C GLY A 403 -18.54 -1.77 -0.63
N PRO A 404 -19.40 -1.01 0.09
CA PRO A 404 -20.78 -1.39 0.39
C PRO A 404 -21.59 -1.91 -0.82
N PHE A 405 -21.61 -1.21 -1.95
CA PHE A 405 -22.40 -1.61 -3.12
C PHE A 405 -21.76 -2.80 -3.85
N GLU A 406 -20.44 -2.89 -3.88
CA GLU A 406 -19.71 -4.08 -4.36
C GLU A 406 -20.04 -5.35 -3.56
N ILE A 407 -20.11 -5.24 -2.23
CA ILE A 407 -20.48 -6.36 -1.36
C ILE A 407 -21.95 -6.74 -1.62
N TRP A 408 -22.82 -5.74 -1.78
CA TRP A 408 -24.23 -5.98 -2.06
C TRP A 408 -24.44 -6.72 -3.39
N ASP A 409 -23.71 -6.36 -4.44
CA ASP A 409 -23.71 -7.10 -5.72
C ASP A 409 -23.26 -8.55 -5.54
N VAL A 410 -22.25 -8.79 -4.71
CA VAL A 410 -21.74 -10.14 -4.43
C VAL A 410 -22.79 -11.01 -3.71
N LEU A 411 -23.53 -10.42 -2.78
CA LEU A 411 -24.56 -11.12 -1.99
C LEU A 411 -25.92 -11.21 -2.70
N GLY A 412 -26.12 -10.43 -3.75
CA GLY A 412 -27.34 -10.38 -4.56
C GLY A 412 -28.31 -9.31 -4.07
N VAL A 413 -28.63 -8.35 -4.95
CA VAL A 413 -29.41 -7.17 -4.61
C VAL A 413 -30.86 -7.50 -4.24
N GLU A 414 -31.59 -8.18 -5.14
CA GLU A 414 -33.01 -8.49 -4.97
C GLU A 414 -33.29 -9.31 -3.69
N GLU A 415 -32.50 -10.36 -3.46
CA GLU A 415 -32.67 -11.22 -2.28
C GLU A 415 -32.33 -10.47 -0.99
N SER A 416 -31.31 -9.63 -1.01
CA SER A 416 -30.97 -8.78 0.15
C SER A 416 -32.09 -7.78 0.46
N VAL A 417 -32.68 -7.13 -0.56
CA VAL A 417 -33.83 -6.21 -0.38
C VAL A 417 -35.04 -6.93 0.22
N LYS A 418 -35.35 -8.13 -0.28
CA LYS A 418 -36.44 -8.95 0.27
C LYS A 418 -36.23 -9.27 1.74
N GLN A 419 -35.01 -9.64 2.14
CA GLN A 419 -34.66 -9.91 3.54
C GLN A 419 -34.71 -8.65 4.40
N MET A 420 -34.22 -7.51 3.90
CA MET A 420 -34.30 -6.21 4.59
C MET A 420 -35.74 -5.81 4.87
N LYS A 421 -36.64 -5.95 3.87
CA LYS A 421 -38.07 -5.70 4.04
C LYS A 421 -38.70 -6.63 5.09
N ALA A 422 -38.36 -7.92 5.08
CA ALA A 422 -38.83 -8.87 6.08
C ALA A 422 -38.36 -8.52 7.52
N ASN A 423 -37.21 -7.86 7.63
CA ASN A 423 -36.63 -7.42 8.89
C ASN A 423 -36.98 -5.97 9.28
N ASN A 424 -37.95 -5.34 8.58
CA ASN A 424 -38.37 -3.95 8.79
C ASN A 424 -37.23 -2.91 8.65
N ILE A 425 -36.24 -3.19 7.79
CA ILE A 425 -35.19 -2.23 7.43
C ILE A 425 -35.68 -1.44 6.22
N LEU A 426 -35.78 -0.12 6.38
CA LEU A 426 -36.21 0.79 5.33
C LEU A 426 -35.13 0.93 4.25
N MET A 427 -35.57 1.15 3.01
CA MET A 427 -34.72 1.42 1.85
C MET A 427 -35.25 2.67 1.14
N PRO A 428 -34.39 3.48 0.51
CA PRO A 428 -34.85 4.60 -0.32
C PRO A 428 -35.56 4.06 -1.56
N SER A 429 -36.50 4.85 -2.10
CA SER A 429 -37.38 4.41 -3.20
C SER A 429 -36.62 4.02 -4.47
N TRP A 430 -35.50 4.69 -4.76
CA TRP A 430 -34.71 4.46 -5.96
C TRP A 430 -34.19 3.02 -6.07
N ILE A 431 -34.02 2.30 -4.96
CA ILE A 431 -33.62 0.88 -4.97
C ILE A 431 -34.75 -0.01 -5.52
N ASP A 432 -35.98 0.25 -5.10
CA ASP A 432 -37.15 -0.47 -5.61
C ASP A 432 -37.40 -0.14 -7.08
N GLU A 433 -37.19 1.12 -7.46
CA GLU A 433 -37.28 1.58 -8.85
C GLU A 433 -36.19 0.93 -9.73
N MET A 434 -34.95 0.80 -9.23
CA MET A 434 -33.85 0.11 -9.92
C MET A 434 -34.18 -1.37 -10.17
N ILE A 435 -34.70 -2.08 -9.17
CA ILE A 435 -35.10 -3.48 -9.36
C ILE A 435 -36.26 -3.57 -10.37
N ALA A 436 -37.22 -2.65 -10.30
CA ALA A 436 -38.35 -2.61 -11.23
C ALA A 436 -37.94 -2.32 -12.68
N SER A 437 -36.83 -1.60 -12.91
CA SER A 437 -36.26 -1.40 -14.27
C SER A 437 -35.59 -2.66 -14.85
N GLY A 438 -35.43 -3.71 -14.03
CA GLY A 438 -34.78 -4.97 -14.41
C GLY A 438 -33.28 -5.02 -14.13
N ALA A 439 -32.72 -3.97 -13.53
CA ALA A 439 -31.33 -3.96 -13.07
C ALA A 439 -31.17 -4.90 -11.86
N LYS A 440 -30.13 -5.75 -11.91
CA LYS A 440 -29.87 -6.79 -10.90
C LYS A 440 -28.65 -6.53 -10.02
N SER A 441 -27.87 -5.51 -10.38
CA SER A 441 -26.60 -5.16 -9.75
C SER A 441 -26.33 -3.66 -9.89
N PHE A 442 -25.54 -3.09 -8.99
CA PHE A 442 -25.06 -1.71 -9.08
C PHE A 442 -23.95 -1.56 -10.12
N TYR A 443 -23.18 -2.63 -10.38
CA TYR A 443 -22.12 -2.62 -11.37
C TYR A 443 -22.30 -3.68 -12.44
N LYS A 444 -21.83 -3.37 -13.66
CA LYS A 444 -21.66 -4.37 -14.73
C LYS A 444 -20.41 -4.08 -15.57
N PRO A 445 -19.62 -5.10 -15.95
CA PRO A 445 -18.54 -4.91 -16.91
C PRO A 445 -19.10 -4.87 -18.34
N GLU A 446 -18.65 -3.91 -19.14
CA GLU A 446 -18.97 -3.81 -20.57
C GLU A 446 -17.76 -3.28 -21.35
N LYS A 447 -17.32 -4.02 -22.37
CA LYS A 447 -16.19 -3.66 -23.25
C LYS A 447 -14.92 -3.22 -22.50
N GLY A 448 -14.56 -3.93 -21.42
CA GLY A 448 -13.37 -3.64 -20.60
C GLY A 448 -13.54 -2.45 -19.64
N LYS A 449 -14.69 -1.77 -19.65
CA LYS A 449 -15.04 -0.71 -18.72
C LYS A 449 -16.00 -1.23 -17.66
N ARG A 450 -15.93 -0.66 -16.47
CA ARG A 450 -16.90 -0.90 -15.41
C ARG A 450 -17.95 0.20 -15.43
N LEU A 451 -19.21 -0.18 -15.57
CA LEU A 451 -20.34 0.72 -15.49
C LEU A 451 -20.95 0.66 -14.08
N PHE A 452 -21.51 1.78 -13.63
CA PHE A 452 -22.29 1.88 -12.40
C PHE A 452 -23.74 2.28 -12.73
N TYR A 453 -24.69 1.85 -11.91
CA TYR A 453 -26.10 2.25 -12.03
C TYR A 453 -26.28 3.67 -11.49
N ASP A 454 -26.85 4.54 -12.32
CA ASP A 454 -27.15 5.93 -11.99
C ASP A 454 -28.65 6.05 -11.66
N ASP A 455 -28.97 6.47 -10.44
CA ASP A 455 -30.34 6.55 -9.94
C ASP A 455 -31.13 7.73 -10.55
N GLN A 456 -30.44 8.74 -11.08
CA GLN A 456 -31.09 9.91 -11.69
C GLN A 456 -31.59 9.58 -13.10
N ASP A 457 -30.75 8.94 -13.93
CA ASP A 457 -31.09 8.58 -15.30
C ASP A 457 -31.67 7.16 -15.42
N MET A 458 -31.64 6.36 -14.34
CA MET A 458 -32.13 4.99 -14.29
C MET A 458 -31.47 4.06 -15.33
N ASP A 459 -30.18 4.28 -15.58
CA ASP A 459 -29.37 3.51 -16.53
C ASP A 459 -27.92 3.38 -16.04
N TYR A 460 -27.15 2.51 -16.70
CA TYR A 460 -25.75 2.30 -16.39
C TYR A 460 -24.83 3.28 -17.14
N LYS A 461 -23.97 3.97 -16.39
CA LYS A 461 -22.98 4.91 -16.93
C LYS A 461 -21.55 4.42 -16.69
N PRO A 462 -20.59 4.76 -17.57
CA PRO A 462 -19.19 4.48 -17.31
C PRO A 462 -18.68 5.29 -16.12
N ILE A 463 -17.89 4.67 -15.24
CA ILE A 463 -17.22 5.39 -14.16
C ILE A 463 -16.15 6.32 -14.79
N PRO A 464 -16.22 7.65 -14.58
CA PRO A 464 -15.26 8.60 -15.14
C PRO A 464 -13.81 8.27 -14.78
N GLY A 465 -12.89 8.53 -15.70
CA GLY A 465 -11.44 8.35 -15.46
C GLY A 465 -10.94 6.89 -15.47
N THR A 466 -11.83 5.90 -15.57
CA THR A 466 -11.43 4.47 -15.59
C THR A 466 -10.60 4.07 -16.81
N ASP A 467 -10.67 4.83 -17.90
CA ASP A 467 -9.82 4.65 -19.10
C ASP A 467 -8.32 4.76 -18.80
N ALA A 468 -7.97 5.40 -17.68
CA ALA A 468 -6.60 5.54 -17.23
C ALA A 468 -6.08 4.33 -16.44
N PHE A 469 -6.94 3.35 -16.15
CA PHE A 469 -6.63 2.16 -15.35
C PHE A 469 -6.88 0.88 -16.15
N ILE A 470 -6.14 -0.17 -15.84
CA ILE A 470 -6.43 -1.52 -16.31
C ILE A 470 -6.67 -2.37 -15.06
N LEU A 471 -7.93 -2.76 -14.85
CA LEU A 471 -8.34 -3.67 -13.78
C LEU A 471 -8.62 -5.03 -14.40
N LEU A 472 -7.87 -6.07 -14.02
CA LEU A 472 -7.93 -7.37 -14.71
C LEU A 472 -9.31 -8.03 -14.58
N GLU A 473 -10.07 -7.74 -13.52
CA GLU A 473 -11.45 -8.21 -13.36
C GLU A 473 -12.37 -7.81 -14.53
N ASN A 474 -12.11 -6.66 -15.17
CA ASN A 474 -12.87 -6.18 -16.32
C ASN A 474 -12.48 -6.89 -17.63
N TYR A 475 -11.39 -7.67 -17.63
CA TYR A 475 -10.88 -8.44 -18.79
C TYR A 475 -11.15 -9.94 -18.63
N SER A 476 -12.11 -10.33 -17.79
CA SER A 476 -12.52 -11.71 -17.56
C SER A 476 -13.01 -12.44 -18.82
N ASN A 477 -13.52 -11.70 -19.82
CA ASN A 477 -13.92 -12.23 -21.12
C ASN A 477 -12.79 -12.26 -22.17
N ASN A 478 -11.60 -11.73 -21.85
CA ASN A 478 -10.46 -11.57 -22.78
C ASN A 478 -9.28 -12.48 -22.41
N ILE A 479 -9.57 -13.71 -21.96
CA ILE A 479 -8.52 -14.67 -21.58
C ILE A 479 -8.00 -15.37 -22.83
N VAL A 480 -6.70 -15.24 -23.11
CA VAL A 480 -6.00 -15.88 -24.24
C VAL A 480 -5.51 -17.27 -23.87
N TRP A 481 -5.02 -17.43 -22.64
CA TRP A 481 -4.53 -18.70 -22.12
C TRP A 481 -4.63 -18.73 -20.59
N LYS A 482 -4.79 -19.92 -20.01
CA LYS A 482 -4.72 -20.12 -18.56
C LYS A 482 -4.24 -21.52 -18.21
N ASN A 483 -3.66 -21.67 -17.03
CA ASN A 483 -3.47 -22.97 -16.38
C ASN A 483 -4.05 -22.92 -14.95
N LYS A 484 -3.62 -23.82 -14.08
CA LYS A 484 -4.10 -23.90 -12.70
C LYS A 484 -3.79 -22.63 -11.88
N GLU A 485 -2.64 -22.00 -12.11
CA GLU A 485 -2.13 -20.91 -11.28
C GLU A 485 -2.05 -19.57 -12.03
N CYS A 486 -2.04 -19.56 -13.36
CA CYS A 486 -1.82 -18.40 -14.21
C CYS A 486 -3.00 -18.10 -15.13
N THR A 487 -3.23 -16.81 -15.37
CA THR A 487 -4.15 -16.32 -16.41
C THR A 487 -3.44 -15.29 -17.27
N LEU A 488 -3.57 -15.44 -18.60
CA LEU A 488 -3.04 -14.53 -19.61
C LEU A 488 -4.19 -13.78 -20.26
N HIS A 489 -4.27 -12.48 -20.02
CA HIS A 489 -5.30 -11.60 -20.55
C HIS A 489 -4.77 -10.82 -21.76
N ASP A 490 -5.61 -10.66 -22.79
CA ASP A 490 -5.41 -9.60 -23.78
C ASP A 490 -5.93 -8.28 -23.21
N ILE A 491 -5.01 -7.37 -22.92
CA ILE A 491 -5.32 -6.05 -22.36
C ILE A 491 -5.41 -4.96 -23.44
N GLY A 492 -5.52 -5.34 -24.72
CA GLY A 492 -5.69 -4.47 -25.87
C GLY A 492 -4.38 -3.93 -26.45
N ASP A 493 -4.46 -3.31 -27.62
CA ASP A 493 -3.33 -2.73 -28.39
C ASP A 493 -2.20 -3.73 -28.70
N GLY A 494 -2.54 -5.01 -28.79
CA GLY A 494 -1.57 -6.08 -28.99
C GLY A 494 -0.68 -6.32 -27.77
N VAL A 495 -1.10 -6.00 -26.55
CA VAL A 495 -0.33 -6.28 -25.33
C VAL A 495 -1.04 -7.30 -24.47
N LEU A 496 -0.28 -8.28 -23.97
CA LEU A 496 -0.78 -9.28 -23.03
C LEU A 496 -0.40 -8.93 -21.59
N ASN A 497 -1.22 -9.36 -20.63
CA ASN A 497 -0.87 -9.36 -19.21
C ASN A 497 -0.92 -10.77 -18.63
N LEU A 498 0.21 -11.26 -18.13
CA LEU A 498 0.27 -12.47 -17.31
C LEU A 498 0.13 -12.10 -15.83
N SER A 499 -0.84 -12.74 -15.16
CA SER A 499 -1.00 -12.74 -13.71
C SER A 499 -1.07 -14.18 -13.18
N TRP A 500 -0.80 -14.37 -11.89
CA TRP A 500 -0.95 -15.65 -11.23
C TRP A 500 -1.45 -15.51 -9.80
N GLN A 501 -2.04 -16.59 -9.30
CA GLN A 501 -2.53 -16.70 -7.95
C GLN A 501 -2.06 -18.00 -7.32
N THR A 502 -1.13 -17.87 -6.36
CA THR A 502 -0.70 -18.95 -5.47
C THR A 502 -0.64 -18.39 -4.06
N LYS A 503 -0.40 -19.25 -3.05
CA LYS A 503 -0.18 -18.75 -1.69
C LYS A 503 0.99 -17.76 -1.69
N MET A 504 0.71 -16.51 -1.33
CA MET A 504 1.66 -15.38 -1.37
C MET A 504 2.28 -15.12 -2.76
N ASN A 505 1.61 -15.52 -3.84
CA ASN A 505 2.08 -15.40 -5.22
C ASN A 505 3.51 -15.95 -5.42
N THR A 506 3.81 -17.05 -4.71
CA THR A 506 5.07 -17.79 -4.87
C THR A 506 5.17 -18.43 -6.26
N ILE A 507 6.40 -18.56 -6.76
CA ILE A 507 6.71 -19.04 -8.10
C ILE A 507 7.05 -20.54 -8.01
N GLY A 508 6.16 -21.37 -8.58
CA GLY A 508 6.33 -22.81 -8.76
C GLY A 508 6.38 -23.21 -10.25
N GLY A 509 6.31 -24.52 -10.53
CA GLY A 509 6.41 -25.04 -11.89
C GLY A 509 5.32 -24.52 -12.84
N ASP A 510 4.07 -24.45 -12.39
CA ASP A 510 2.96 -23.92 -13.20
C ASP A 510 3.13 -22.44 -13.53
N VAL A 511 3.69 -21.64 -12.60
CA VAL A 511 4.02 -20.22 -12.85
C VAL A 511 5.16 -20.09 -13.85
N LEU A 512 6.25 -20.87 -13.71
CA LEU A 512 7.36 -20.86 -14.66
C LEU A 512 6.90 -21.25 -16.06
N ASN A 513 6.07 -22.29 -16.18
CA ASN A 513 5.47 -22.67 -17.45
C ASN A 513 4.56 -21.56 -18.00
N GLY A 514 3.76 -20.92 -17.14
CA GLY A 514 2.91 -19.80 -17.52
C GLY A 514 3.69 -18.62 -18.10
N VAL A 515 4.84 -18.28 -17.52
CA VAL A 515 5.73 -17.23 -18.06
C VAL A 515 6.24 -17.62 -19.45
N ASN A 516 6.82 -18.81 -19.60
CA ASN A 516 7.36 -19.25 -20.89
C ASN A 516 6.28 -19.29 -21.97
N LYS A 517 5.11 -19.87 -21.66
CA LYS A 517 3.98 -19.94 -22.59
C LYS A 517 3.47 -18.57 -22.99
N SER A 518 3.43 -17.62 -22.05
CA SER A 518 2.98 -16.26 -22.33
C SER A 518 3.94 -15.53 -23.26
N ILE A 519 5.26 -15.72 -23.09
CA ILE A 519 6.26 -15.17 -24.00
C ILE A 519 6.10 -15.80 -25.40
N GLU A 520 6.00 -17.12 -25.51
CA GLU A 520 5.79 -17.80 -26.81
C GLU A 520 4.56 -17.28 -27.58
N ILE A 521 3.44 -17.06 -26.87
CA ILE A 521 2.22 -16.49 -27.46
C ILE A 521 2.48 -15.04 -27.88
N ALA A 522 3.14 -14.26 -27.03
CA ALA A 522 3.40 -12.86 -27.29
C ALA A 522 4.33 -12.66 -28.52
N GLU A 523 5.41 -13.44 -28.60
CA GLU A 523 6.39 -13.39 -29.70
C GLU A 523 5.78 -13.69 -31.08
N LYS A 524 4.65 -14.41 -31.11
CA LYS A 524 4.02 -14.81 -32.35
C LYS A 524 3.08 -13.76 -32.91
N ASP A 525 2.17 -13.24 -32.07
CA ASP A 525 0.98 -12.51 -32.53
C ASP A 525 0.77 -11.15 -31.81
N PHE A 526 1.66 -10.75 -30.89
CA PHE A 526 1.47 -9.54 -30.05
C PHE A 526 2.69 -8.60 -30.06
N ALA A 527 2.46 -7.36 -29.65
CA ALA A 527 3.48 -6.31 -29.51
C ALA A 527 4.34 -6.46 -28.23
N GLY A 528 3.88 -7.21 -27.21
CA GLY A 528 4.67 -7.53 -26.03
C GLY A 528 3.86 -8.01 -24.83
N LEU A 529 4.55 -8.17 -23.70
CA LEU A 529 4.03 -8.80 -22.49
C LEU A 529 4.26 -7.93 -21.25
N VAL A 530 3.20 -7.77 -20.45
CA VAL A 530 3.27 -7.27 -19.08
C VAL A 530 3.18 -8.47 -18.12
N ILE A 531 4.06 -8.51 -17.13
CA ILE A 531 3.99 -9.46 -16.00
C ILE A 531 3.59 -8.65 -14.76
N ALA A 532 2.34 -8.80 -14.31
CA ALA A 532 1.78 -8.03 -13.19
C ALA A 532 0.73 -8.81 -12.41
N ASN A 533 0.75 -8.66 -11.09
CA ASN A 533 -0.27 -9.17 -10.18
C ASN A 533 -0.98 -8.00 -9.48
N GLU A 534 -2.30 -8.08 -9.34
CA GLU A 534 -3.05 -7.14 -8.51
C GLU A 534 -2.94 -7.52 -7.02
N GLY A 535 -3.27 -6.58 -6.12
CA GLY A 535 -3.24 -6.81 -4.67
C GLY A 535 -1.99 -6.26 -3.95
N SER A 536 -1.63 -6.85 -2.82
CA SER A 536 -0.57 -6.38 -1.91
C SER A 536 0.74 -7.17 -1.98
N VAL A 537 0.77 -8.25 -2.77
CA VAL A 537 1.93 -9.13 -2.94
C VAL A 537 2.09 -9.39 -4.43
N PHE A 538 3.12 -8.83 -5.06
CA PHE A 538 3.51 -9.25 -6.41
C PHE A 538 4.00 -10.70 -6.39
N SER A 539 4.97 -10.99 -5.53
CA SER A 539 5.50 -12.34 -5.29
C SER A 539 6.36 -12.38 -4.03
N ALA A 540 6.17 -13.42 -3.20
CA ALA A 540 7.08 -13.74 -2.10
C ALA A 540 8.35 -14.52 -2.54
N GLY A 541 8.54 -14.76 -3.84
CA GLY A 541 9.70 -15.46 -4.40
C GLY A 541 9.40 -16.91 -4.77
N ALA A 542 10.45 -17.72 -4.91
CA ALA A 542 10.32 -19.14 -5.24
C ALA A 542 9.60 -19.92 -4.13
N ASN A 543 8.94 -21.03 -4.48
CA ASN A 543 8.31 -21.91 -3.51
C ASN A 543 9.35 -22.63 -2.63
N VAL A 544 9.71 -22.01 -1.50
CA VAL A 544 10.69 -22.56 -0.53
C VAL A 544 10.26 -23.91 0.07
N GLY A 545 8.96 -24.21 0.08
CA GLY A 545 8.45 -25.51 0.53
C GLY A 545 8.86 -26.64 -0.41
N LEU A 546 8.78 -26.41 -1.72
CA LEU A 546 9.25 -27.36 -2.73
C LEU A 546 10.77 -27.56 -2.63
N ILE A 547 11.53 -26.47 -2.49
CA ILE A 547 13.00 -26.54 -2.33
C ILE A 547 13.39 -27.32 -1.08
N PHE A 548 12.73 -27.08 0.05
CA PHE A 548 12.97 -27.81 1.29
C PHE A 548 12.70 -29.31 1.13
N MET A 549 11.57 -29.67 0.50
CA MET A 549 11.20 -31.07 0.28
C MET A 549 12.26 -31.79 -0.58
N LEU A 550 12.58 -31.26 -1.75
CA LEU A 550 13.57 -31.87 -2.65
C LEU A 550 14.95 -32.01 -1.98
N ALA A 551 15.38 -30.99 -1.24
CA ALA A 551 16.65 -31.02 -0.52
C ALA A 551 16.66 -32.00 0.67
N ALA A 552 15.56 -32.11 1.41
CA ALA A 552 15.44 -33.03 2.55
C ALA A 552 15.35 -34.49 2.10
N GLU A 553 14.72 -34.74 0.95
CA GLU A 553 14.60 -36.07 0.32
C GLU A 553 15.82 -36.42 -0.54
N GLN A 554 16.77 -35.48 -0.71
CA GLN A 554 18.00 -35.63 -1.50
C GLN A 554 17.75 -35.89 -3.00
N GLU A 555 16.66 -35.35 -3.53
CA GLU A 555 16.31 -35.38 -4.96
C GLU A 555 17.11 -34.29 -5.71
N TRP A 556 18.42 -34.52 -5.83
CA TRP A 556 19.38 -33.53 -6.33
C TRP A 556 19.19 -33.19 -7.82
N ASP A 557 18.82 -34.16 -8.65
CA ASP A 557 18.62 -33.96 -10.08
C ASP A 557 17.39 -33.06 -10.34
N GLU A 558 16.32 -33.28 -9.59
CA GLU A 558 15.07 -32.55 -9.61
C GLU A 558 15.27 -31.13 -9.07
N LEU A 559 16.07 -30.98 -8.01
CA LEU A 559 16.46 -29.67 -7.50
C LEU A 559 17.31 -28.90 -8.52
N HIS A 560 18.28 -29.56 -9.18
CA HIS A 560 19.05 -28.96 -10.27
C HIS A 560 18.15 -28.55 -11.44
N LEU A 561 17.19 -29.40 -11.83
CA LEU A 561 16.24 -29.12 -12.89
C LEU A 561 15.32 -27.94 -12.52
N ALA A 562 14.85 -27.87 -11.28
CA ALA A 562 14.02 -26.77 -10.80
C ALA A 562 14.74 -25.43 -10.89
N VAL A 563 15.98 -25.34 -10.39
CA VAL A 563 16.81 -24.13 -10.48
C VAL A 563 17.12 -23.77 -11.93
N LYS A 564 17.51 -24.76 -12.75
CA LYS A 564 17.79 -24.56 -14.17
C LYS A 564 16.57 -24.06 -14.95
N THR A 565 15.38 -24.59 -14.65
CA THR A 565 14.12 -24.15 -15.26
C THR A 565 13.80 -22.71 -14.88
N PHE A 566 14.05 -22.34 -13.61
CA PHE A 566 13.89 -20.96 -13.16
C PHE A 566 14.85 -20.03 -13.91
N GLN A 567 16.15 -20.36 -13.95
CA GLN A 567 17.15 -19.61 -14.70
C GLN A 567 16.76 -19.47 -16.18
N HIS A 568 16.33 -20.56 -16.82
CA HIS A 568 15.88 -20.53 -18.21
C HIS A 568 14.70 -19.56 -18.41
N THR A 569 13.72 -19.59 -17.50
CA THR A 569 12.56 -18.69 -17.55
C THR A 569 12.96 -17.23 -17.39
N SER A 570 13.83 -16.90 -16.43
CA SER A 570 14.38 -15.55 -16.27
C SER A 570 15.15 -15.10 -17.52
N MET A 571 15.90 -16.00 -18.14
CA MET A 571 16.62 -15.69 -19.39
C MET A 571 15.68 -15.56 -20.59
N HIS A 572 14.55 -16.27 -20.60
CA HIS A 572 13.51 -16.11 -21.62
C HIS A 572 12.84 -14.73 -21.53
N ILE A 573 12.58 -14.23 -20.30
CA ILE A 573 12.14 -12.84 -20.07
C ILE A 573 13.14 -11.85 -20.71
N ARG A 574 14.45 -12.05 -20.50
CA ARG A 574 15.50 -11.16 -21.04
C ARG A 574 15.65 -11.23 -22.57
N TYR A 575 15.44 -12.41 -23.14
CA TYR A 575 15.77 -12.71 -24.54
C TYR A 575 14.55 -13.01 -25.40
N SER A 576 13.40 -12.49 -25.00
CA SER A 576 12.20 -12.41 -25.82
C SER A 576 12.44 -11.55 -27.07
N SER A 577 11.75 -11.88 -28.16
CA SER A 577 11.73 -11.08 -29.40
C SER A 577 10.72 -9.94 -29.35
N VAL A 578 9.87 -9.90 -28.33
CA VAL A 578 8.99 -8.78 -27.99
C VAL A 578 9.31 -8.23 -26.60
N PRO A 579 9.09 -6.93 -26.32
CA PRO A 579 9.34 -6.36 -25.00
C PRO A 579 8.57 -7.07 -23.89
N VAL A 580 9.26 -7.40 -22.80
CA VAL A 580 8.69 -7.89 -21.55
C VAL A 580 8.89 -6.87 -20.44
N VAL A 581 7.79 -6.30 -19.95
CA VAL A 581 7.78 -5.34 -18.83
C VAL A 581 7.23 -6.00 -17.57
N VAL A 582 8.00 -5.95 -16.49
CA VAL A 582 7.54 -6.44 -15.18
C VAL A 582 7.02 -5.26 -14.37
N ALA A 583 5.84 -5.40 -13.77
CA ALA A 583 5.17 -4.35 -13.01
C ALA A 583 5.01 -4.71 -11.53
N PRO A 584 6.08 -4.63 -10.71
CA PRO A 584 6.05 -5.05 -9.33
C PRO A 584 5.30 -4.06 -8.44
N ASN A 585 4.69 -4.59 -7.37
CA ASN A 585 3.95 -3.85 -6.36
C ASN A 585 4.00 -4.58 -5.02
N GLY A 586 3.87 -3.82 -3.92
CA GLY A 586 3.83 -4.40 -2.59
C GLY A 586 5.04 -5.31 -2.35
N LEU A 587 4.81 -6.50 -1.80
CA LEU A 587 5.89 -7.47 -1.55
C LEU A 587 6.41 -8.10 -2.86
N THR A 588 7.67 -7.85 -3.21
CA THR A 588 8.36 -8.34 -4.42
C THR A 588 9.72 -8.95 -4.06
N LEU A 589 9.74 -10.18 -3.58
CA LEU A 589 10.95 -10.78 -3.01
C LEU A 589 11.50 -11.92 -3.87
N GLY A 590 12.82 -12.14 -3.78
CA GLY A 590 13.53 -13.26 -4.38
C GLY A 590 13.22 -13.44 -5.86
N GLY A 591 12.69 -14.60 -6.26
CA GLY A 591 12.31 -14.89 -7.65
C GLY A 591 11.45 -13.81 -8.35
N GLY A 592 10.55 -13.12 -7.62
CA GLY A 592 9.78 -12.00 -8.18
C GLY A 592 10.64 -10.77 -8.48
N CYS A 593 11.63 -10.51 -7.63
CA CYS A 593 12.69 -9.52 -7.90
C CYS A 593 13.54 -9.95 -9.10
N GLU A 594 13.93 -11.23 -9.18
CA GLU A 594 14.75 -11.76 -10.28
C GLU A 594 14.09 -11.61 -11.65
N PHE A 595 12.76 -11.81 -11.76
CA PHE A 595 12.03 -11.50 -12.99
C PHE A 595 12.16 -10.03 -13.38
N GLY A 596 11.99 -9.09 -12.43
CA GLY A 596 12.21 -7.67 -12.67
C GLY A 596 13.65 -7.34 -13.09
N LEU A 597 14.64 -8.04 -12.53
CA LEU A 597 16.04 -7.84 -12.92
C LEU A 597 16.34 -8.26 -14.37
N HIS A 598 15.57 -9.22 -14.88
CA HIS A 598 15.69 -9.76 -16.25
C HIS A 598 14.79 -9.09 -17.28
N ALA A 599 13.76 -8.36 -16.85
CA ALA A 599 12.86 -7.62 -17.72
C ALA A 599 13.56 -6.59 -18.61
N ASP A 600 12.98 -6.33 -19.77
CA ASP A 600 13.41 -5.23 -20.64
C ASP A 600 13.28 -3.91 -19.92
N LYS A 601 12.21 -3.72 -19.14
CA LYS A 601 11.97 -2.58 -18.26
C LYS A 601 11.13 -2.98 -17.05
N VAL A 602 11.35 -2.30 -15.93
CA VAL A 602 10.49 -2.39 -14.75
C VAL A 602 9.65 -1.12 -14.63
N GLN A 603 8.33 -1.30 -14.52
CA GLN A 603 7.39 -0.25 -14.14
C GLN A 603 6.91 -0.54 -12.72
N ALA A 604 7.59 -0.01 -11.70
CA ALA A 604 7.31 -0.35 -10.30
C ALA A 604 6.23 0.56 -9.70
N SER A 605 5.40 0.05 -8.79
CA SER A 605 4.63 0.92 -7.88
C SER A 605 5.57 1.69 -6.95
N ALA A 606 5.20 2.91 -6.55
CA ALA A 606 5.95 3.65 -5.53
C ALA A 606 6.07 2.85 -4.20
N GLU A 607 5.02 2.10 -3.86
CA GLU A 607 4.96 1.17 -2.71
C GLU A 607 5.44 -0.24 -3.08
N THR A 608 6.58 -0.34 -3.74
CA THR A 608 7.25 -1.63 -4.04
C THR A 608 8.31 -1.94 -3.00
N TYR A 609 8.15 -3.07 -2.32
CA TYR A 609 9.07 -3.63 -1.34
C TYR A 609 9.87 -4.76 -2.00
N ILE A 610 10.99 -4.40 -2.62
CA ILE A 610 11.75 -5.28 -3.52
C ILE A 610 13.13 -5.62 -2.98
N GLY A 611 13.53 -6.88 -3.11
CA GLY A 611 14.85 -7.33 -2.70
C GLY A 611 15.13 -8.81 -2.94
N LEU A 612 16.41 -9.15 -2.95
CA LEU A 612 16.93 -10.52 -3.00
C LEU A 612 17.15 -10.98 -1.55
N VAL A 613 16.33 -11.91 -1.07
CA VAL A 613 16.21 -12.27 0.37
C VAL A 613 16.74 -13.66 0.71
N GLU A 614 17.28 -14.35 -0.28
CA GLU A 614 17.68 -15.76 -0.21
C GLU A 614 18.71 -16.03 0.89
N MET A 615 19.60 -15.05 1.17
CA MET A 615 20.57 -15.15 2.27
C MET A 615 19.89 -15.43 3.61
N GLY A 616 18.70 -14.85 3.82
CA GLY A 616 17.90 -15.05 5.02
C GLY A 616 17.44 -16.49 5.21
N VAL A 617 17.18 -17.23 4.12
CA VAL A 617 16.73 -18.62 4.16
C VAL A 617 17.87 -19.64 4.04
N GLY A 618 19.12 -19.16 3.99
CA GLY A 618 20.30 -20.01 3.91
C GLY A 618 20.82 -20.27 2.49
N LEU A 619 20.38 -19.48 1.51
CA LEU A 619 20.64 -19.68 0.08
C LEU A 619 21.21 -18.41 -0.55
N ILE A 620 21.63 -18.48 -1.82
CA ILE A 620 21.91 -17.30 -2.65
C ILE A 620 20.79 -17.14 -3.68
N PRO A 621 20.60 -15.96 -4.30
CA PRO A 621 19.70 -15.81 -5.44
C PRO A 621 20.19 -16.68 -6.60
N ALA A 622 19.30 -17.51 -7.16
CA ALA A 622 19.66 -18.53 -8.14
C ALA A 622 18.71 -18.66 -9.33
N GLY A 623 17.73 -17.77 -9.46
CA GLY A 623 16.97 -17.58 -10.69
C GLY A 623 17.68 -16.65 -11.68
N GLY A 624 18.98 -16.39 -11.49
CA GLY A 624 19.80 -15.45 -12.27
C GLY A 624 20.12 -14.14 -11.56
N GLY A 625 19.64 -13.91 -10.34
CA GLY A 625 19.80 -12.63 -9.61
C GLY A 625 21.25 -12.31 -9.25
N THR A 626 22.04 -13.31 -8.84
CA THR A 626 23.46 -13.13 -8.52
C THR A 626 24.25 -12.82 -9.79
N LYS A 627 23.99 -13.56 -10.87
CA LYS A 627 24.52 -13.29 -12.21
C LYS A 627 24.17 -11.88 -12.66
N GLU A 628 22.92 -11.47 -12.52
CA GLU A 628 22.43 -10.20 -13.03
C GLU A 628 23.03 -9.01 -12.29
N PHE A 629 23.22 -9.10 -10.97
CA PHE A 629 23.93 -8.08 -10.20
C PHE A 629 25.42 -7.98 -10.58
N THR A 630 26.06 -9.12 -10.87
CA THR A 630 27.44 -9.17 -11.37
C THR A 630 27.54 -8.52 -12.75
N ARG A 631 26.60 -8.84 -13.65
CA ARG A 631 26.48 -8.22 -14.99
C ARG A 631 26.27 -6.71 -14.91
N ARG A 632 25.40 -6.25 -14.02
CA ARG A 632 25.15 -4.81 -13.81
C ARG A 632 26.39 -4.09 -13.28
N ALA A 633 27.11 -4.67 -12.31
CA ALA A 633 28.41 -4.13 -11.88
C ALA A 633 29.38 -4.01 -13.06
N SER A 634 29.50 -5.06 -13.88
CA SER A 634 30.36 -5.05 -15.06
C SER A 634 29.97 -3.98 -16.09
N ASN A 635 28.69 -3.71 -16.28
CA ASN A 635 28.23 -2.65 -17.19
C ASN A 635 28.53 -1.24 -16.65
N ASP A 636 28.60 -1.08 -15.33
CA ASP A 636 28.87 0.19 -14.65
C ASP A 636 30.38 0.51 -14.57
N TYR A 637 31.26 -0.46 -14.88
CA TYR A 637 32.71 -0.24 -14.89
C TYR A 637 33.12 0.78 -15.94
N LYS A 638 33.93 1.76 -15.52
CA LYS A 638 34.48 2.78 -16.39
C LYS A 638 35.99 2.65 -16.47
N LYS A 639 36.52 2.82 -17.67
CA LYS A 639 37.95 2.76 -17.93
C LYS A 639 38.69 3.79 -17.07
N GLY A 640 39.64 3.32 -16.25
CA GLY A 640 40.47 4.16 -15.38
C GLY A 640 39.88 4.38 -13.98
N GLU A 641 38.68 3.90 -13.69
CA GLU A 641 38.11 3.89 -12.34
C GLU A 641 38.40 2.56 -11.62
N ILE A 642 38.29 2.56 -10.29
CA ILE A 642 38.44 1.35 -9.47
C ILE A 642 37.12 0.58 -9.53
N GLU A 643 37.17 -0.67 -10.02
CA GLU A 643 35.99 -1.50 -10.30
C GLU A 643 35.44 -2.22 -9.06
N LEU A 644 36.32 -2.59 -8.13
CA LEU A 644 35.99 -3.37 -6.93
C LEU A 644 34.88 -2.75 -6.05
N PRO A 645 34.83 -1.44 -5.78
CA PRO A 645 33.75 -0.82 -5.00
C PRO A 645 32.35 -1.08 -5.59
N LEU A 646 32.19 -1.01 -6.92
CA LEU A 646 30.90 -1.23 -7.56
C LEU A 646 30.44 -2.68 -7.38
N LEU A 647 31.33 -3.66 -7.58
CA LEU A 647 31.01 -5.07 -7.33
C LEU A 647 30.72 -5.34 -5.86
N ARG A 648 31.49 -4.73 -4.95
CA ARG A 648 31.29 -4.82 -3.50
C ARG A 648 29.92 -4.30 -3.08
N ASP A 649 29.48 -3.17 -3.61
CA ASP A 649 28.19 -2.58 -3.21
C ASP A 649 27.01 -3.44 -3.69
N ARG A 650 27.14 -4.07 -4.88
CA ARG A 650 26.20 -5.10 -5.36
C ARG A 650 26.24 -6.36 -4.48
N PHE A 651 27.44 -6.83 -4.13
CA PHE A 651 27.61 -7.96 -3.20
C PHE A 651 26.95 -7.67 -1.85
N MET A 652 27.17 -6.50 -1.27
CA MET A 652 26.59 -6.12 0.03
C MET A 652 25.07 -6.01 -0.01
N THR A 653 24.49 -5.61 -1.14
CA THR A 653 23.04 -5.58 -1.33
C THR A 653 22.44 -6.97 -1.20
N ILE A 654 23.05 -7.98 -1.84
CA ILE A 654 22.62 -9.39 -1.74
C ILE A 654 22.97 -9.97 -0.38
N ALA A 655 24.24 -9.85 0.05
CA ALA A 655 24.75 -10.47 1.27
C ALA A 655 24.00 -10.05 2.53
N MET A 656 23.51 -8.80 2.58
CA MET A 656 22.70 -8.27 3.69
C MET A 656 21.21 -8.52 3.52
N ALA A 657 20.78 -9.20 2.45
CA ALA A 657 19.36 -9.38 2.09
C ALA A 657 18.58 -8.06 2.12
N LYS A 658 19.16 -6.98 1.58
CA LYS A 658 18.56 -5.65 1.68
C LYS A 658 17.27 -5.60 0.86
N VAL A 659 16.17 -5.25 1.53
CA VAL A 659 14.88 -4.98 0.89
C VAL A 659 14.68 -3.46 0.84
N SER A 660 14.55 -2.92 -0.36
CA SER A 660 14.14 -1.53 -0.56
C SER A 660 12.66 -1.42 -0.20
N THR A 661 12.29 -0.38 0.56
CA THR A 661 10.94 -0.16 1.11
C THR A 661 10.08 0.79 0.27
N SER A 662 10.59 1.17 -0.90
CA SER A 662 9.90 1.94 -1.94
C SER A 662 10.60 1.74 -3.28
N GLY A 663 9.90 2.05 -4.38
CA GLY A 663 10.52 2.10 -5.70
C GLY A 663 11.68 3.09 -5.77
N ALA A 664 11.58 4.24 -5.07
CA ALA A 664 12.64 5.25 -5.06
C ALA A 664 13.90 4.75 -4.35
N GLU A 665 13.76 4.04 -3.23
CA GLU A 665 14.89 3.39 -2.55
C GLU A 665 15.49 2.26 -3.41
N ALA A 666 14.70 1.61 -4.26
CA ALA A 666 15.17 0.54 -5.15
C ALA A 666 16.14 1.03 -6.24
N TYR A 667 16.12 2.32 -6.60
CA TYR A 667 17.18 2.91 -7.42
C TYR A 667 18.53 2.96 -6.69
N GLN A 668 18.53 3.22 -5.38
CA GLN A 668 19.76 3.34 -4.58
C GLN A 668 20.44 2.00 -4.34
N SER A 669 19.66 0.91 -4.27
CA SER A 669 20.18 -0.46 -4.13
C SER A 669 20.59 -1.10 -5.46
N GLY A 670 20.34 -0.45 -6.60
CA GLY A 670 20.63 -0.98 -7.94
C GLY A 670 19.66 -2.08 -8.41
N LEU A 671 18.56 -2.29 -7.68
CA LEU A 671 17.47 -3.18 -8.08
C LEU A 671 16.71 -2.59 -9.28
N LEU A 672 16.44 -1.28 -9.25
CA LEU A 672 15.94 -0.51 -10.37
C LEU A 672 17.04 0.36 -10.99
N ARG A 673 16.93 0.63 -12.29
CA ARG A 673 17.86 1.45 -13.08
C ARG A 673 17.26 2.83 -13.32
N LYS A 674 17.86 3.86 -12.73
CA LYS A 674 17.40 5.25 -12.90
C LYS A 674 17.52 5.69 -14.37
N GLY A 675 16.48 6.35 -14.88
CA GLY A 675 16.42 6.81 -16.27
C GLY A 675 16.04 5.73 -17.28
N HIS A 676 15.77 4.52 -16.82
CA HIS A 676 15.39 3.39 -17.65
C HIS A 676 14.12 2.72 -17.10
N ASP A 677 14.17 2.27 -15.85
CA ASP A 677 13.00 1.81 -15.10
C ASP A 677 12.21 3.04 -14.61
N ALA A 678 10.93 2.84 -14.28
CA ALA A 678 10.02 3.92 -13.90
C ALA A 678 9.17 3.56 -12.67
N ILE A 679 8.60 4.59 -12.04
CA ILE A 679 7.73 4.45 -10.87
C ILE A 679 6.35 5.01 -11.20
N THR A 680 5.31 4.24 -10.90
CA THR A 680 3.91 4.66 -10.89
C THR A 680 3.51 5.05 -9.46
N MET A 681 2.99 6.26 -9.28
CA MET A 681 2.52 6.74 -7.97
C MET A 681 1.18 6.10 -7.59
N ASN A 682 0.17 6.14 -8.46
CA ASN A 682 -1.11 5.46 -8.20
C ASN A 682 -1.04 4.00 -8.66
N GLN A 683 -1.07 3.07 -7.71
CA GLN A 683 -1.04 1.64 -8.04
C GLN A 683 -2.17 1.20 -9.01
N LYS A 684 -3.34 1.85 -9.03
CA LYS A 684 -4.41 1.54 -10.02
C LYS A 684 -3.97 1.81 -11.48
N ARG A 685 -2.97 2.67 -11.70
CA ARG A 685 -2.40 2.99 -13.03
C ARG A 685 -1.28 2.05 -13.46
N LEU A 686 -0.79 1.19 -12.56
CA LEU A 686 0.45 0.43 -12.74
C LEU A 686 0.46 -0.42 -14.02
N ILE A 687 -0.59 -1.21 -14.24
CA ILE A 687 -0.69 -2.09 -15.41
C ILE A 687 -0.84 -1.27 -16.70
N ALA A 688 -1.60 -0.17 -16.66
CA ALA A 688 -1.75 0.73 -17.81
C ALA A 688 -0.43 1.40 -18.20
N GLU A 689 0.35 1.86 -17.23
CA GLU A 689 1.69 2.45 -17.46
C GLU A 689 2.72 1.40 -17.87
N ALA A 690 2.60 0.17 -17.40
CA ALA A 690 3.43 -0.95 -17.84
C ALA A 690 3.11 -1.32 -19.30
N LYS A 691 1.83 -1.38 -19.67
CA LYS A 691 1.37 -1.54 -21.05
C LYS A 691 1.93 -0.44 -21.95
N LYS A 692 1.83 0.82 -21.51
CA LYS A 692 2.41 1.96 -22.24
C LYS A 692 3.92 1.76 -22.44
N SER A 693 4.64 1.30 -21.42
CA SER A 693 6.07 1.00 -21.53
C SER A 693 6.39 -0.10 -22.56
N VAL A 694 5.56 -1.13 -22.67
CA VAL A 694 5.68 -2.14 -23.75
C VAL A 694 5.52 -1.49 -25.11
N LEU A 695 4.46 -0.70 -25.29
CA LEU A 695 4.18 -0.02 -26.56
C LEU A 695 5.28 0.97 -26.94
N ASP A 696 5.80 1.74 -25.99
CA ASP A 696 6.90 2.69 -26.21
C ASP A 696 8.18 1.94 -26.66
N LEU A 697 8.51 0.81 -26.03
CA LEU A 697 9.66 -0.02 -26.43
C LEU A 697 9.46 -0.62 -27.84
N ALA A 698 8.28 -1.18 -28.11
CA ALA A 698 7.95 -1.75 -29.42
C ALA A 698 8.03 -0.68 -30.53
N ALA A 699 7.42 0.49 -30.31
CA ALA A 699 7.43 1.62 -31.24
C ALA A 699 8.83 2.21 -31.46
N ALA A 700 9.73 2.08 -30.48
CA ALA A 700 11.14 2.48 -30.62
C ALA A 700 11.99 1.52 -31.47
N GLY A 701 11.39 0.47 -32.05
CA GLY A 701 12.10 -0.52 -32.87
C GLY A 701 12.79 -1.60 -32.04
N TYR A 702 12.12 -2.10 -31.00
CA TYR A 702 12.64 -3.16 -30.14
C TYR A 702 13.21 -4.31 -30.97
N THR A 703 14.42 -4.74 -30.60
CA THR A 703 15.13 -5.85 -31.25
C THR A 703 15.60 -6.82 -30.17
N LYS A 704 15.38 -8.12 -30.40
CA LYS A 704 15.79 -9.21 -29.49
C LYS A 704 17.23 -9.01 -29.00
N PRO A 705 17.43 -8.84 -27.67
CA PRO A 705 18.78 -8.75 -27.10
C PRO A 705 19.61 -10.01 -27.37
N GLN A 706 20.93 -9.89 -27.36
CA GLN A 706 21.84 -11.03 -27.54
C GLN A 706 22.44 -11.48 -26.20
N PRO A 707 22.62 -12.80 -25.98
CA PRO A 707 23.37 -13.35 -24.85
C PRO A 707 24.75 -12.71 -24.72
N LYS A 708 25.10 -12.28 -23.49
CA LYS A 708 26.41 -11.64 -23.24
C LYS A 708 27.50 -12.66 -22.96
N ASN A 709 28.67 -12.42 -23.58
CA ASN A 709 29.91 -13.19 -23.38
C ASN A 709 31.06 -12.33 -22.82
N ASP A 710 30.77 -11.10 -22.45
CA ASP A 710 31.71 -10.03 -22.13
C ASP A 710 31.51 -9.47 -20.72
N ILE A 711 31.04 -10.30 -19.77
CA ILE A 711 30.88 -9.88 -18.37
C ILE A 711 32.25 -9.90 -17.70
N LYS A 712 32.75 -8.72 -17.31
CA LYS A 712 34.01 -8.60 -16.58
C LYS A 712 33.82 -8.98 -15.12
N VAL A 713 34.47 -10.06 -14.72
CA VAL A 713 34.63 -10.49 -13.32
C VAL A 713 36.05 -10.21 -12.85
N LEU A 714 36.24 -10.05 -11.55
CA LEU A 714 37.51 -9.58 -10.97
C LEU A 714 38.38 -10.70 -10.37
N GLY A 715 37.93 -11.95 -10.40
CA GLY A 715 38.70 -13.11 -9.95
C GLY A 715 39.15 -13.02 -8.48
N LYS A 716 40.35 -13.55 -8.20
CA LYS A 716 40.93 -13.62 -6.86
C LYS A 716 41.12 -12.26 -6.17
N GLU A 717 41.23 -11.17 -6.93
CA GLU A 717 41.30 -9.82 -6.36
C GLU A 717 40.02 -9.49 -5.56
N ALA A 718 38.85 -9.61 -6.20
CA ALA A 718 37.57 -9.36 -5.52
C ALA A 718 37.26 -10.43 -4.48
N LEU A 719 37.54 -11.71 -4.79
CA LEU A 719 37.28 -12.80 -3.85
C LEU A 719 38.05 -12.60 -2.55
N GLY A 720 39.35 -12.27 -2.61
CA GLY A 720 40.18 -11.99 -1.44
C GLY A 720 39.67 -10.81 -0.61
N ALA A 721 39.22 -9.74 -1.27
CA ALA A 721 38.63 -8.58 -0.60
C ALA A 721 37.31 -8.94 0.11
N PHE A 722 36.42 -9.69 -0.54
CA PHE A 722 35.16 -10.13 0.05
C PHE A 722 35.39 -11.10 1.22
N LEU A 723 36.28 -12.07 1.08
CA LEU A 723 36.63 -13.00 2.17
C LEU A 723 37.18 -12.26 3.40
N THR A 724 38.01 -11.24 3.19
CA THR A 724 38.51 -10.38 4.28
C THR A 724 37.36 -9.66 4.99
N GLY A 725 36.45 -9.04 4.23
CA GLY A 725 35.27 -8.36 4.78
C GLY A 725 34.35 -9.31 5.55
N ILE A 726 34.03 -10.48 4.99
CA ILE A 726 33.19 -11.52 5.62
C ILE A 726 33.82 -11.98 6.94
N ASN A 727 35.13 -12.28 6.97
CA ASN A 727 35.81 -12.67 8.20
C ASN A 727 35.81 -11.55 9.24
N GLY A 728 35.97 -10.29 8.83
CA GLY A 728 35.82 -9.14 9.72
C GLY A 728 34.42 -9.05 10.35
N MET A 729 33.37 -9.27 9.56
CA MET A 729 31.98 -9.29 10.07
C MET A 729 31.75 -10.42 11.07
N LEU A 730 32.32 -11.61 10.82
CA LEU A 730 32.23 -12.74 11.74
C LEU A 730 32.95 -12.43 13.07
N LEU A 731 34.21 -11.97 13.01
CA LEU A 731 34.98 -11.60 14.21
C LEU A 731 34.32 -10.46 15.00
N GLY A 732 33.61 -9.57 14.31
CA GLY A 732 32.80 -8.51 14.92
C GLY A 732 31.45 -8.97 15.47
N ASN A 733 31.12 -10.27 15.43
CA ASN A 733 29.83 -10.84 15.83
C ASN A 733 28.61 -10.27 15.07
N TYR A 734 28.81 -9.76 13.85
CA TYR A 734 27.71 -9.25 13.00
C TYR A 734 27.00 -10.36 12.24
N ILE A 735 27.67 -11.50 11.99
CA ILE A 735 27.16 -12.63 11.22
C ILE A 735 27.50 -13.96 11.90
N SER A 736 26.69 -15.00 11.68
CA SER A 736 27.00 -16.36 12.16
C SER A 736 28.02 -17.08 11.26
N GLU A 737 28.55 -18.22 11.71
CA GLU A 737 29.38 -19.10 10.87
C GLU A 737 28.64 -19.56 9.61
N HIS A 738 27.31 -19.76 9.70
CA HIS A 738 26.52 -20.15 8.53
C HIS A 738 26.32 -18.98 7.57
N ASP A 739 26.06 -17.77 8.10
CA ASP A 739 26.01 -16.55 7.29
C ASP A 739 27.33 -16.34 6.52
N LYS A 740 28.49 -16.58 7.18
CA LYS A 740 29.81 -16.57 6.52
C LYS A 740 29.86 -17.58 5.37
N LYS A 741 29.47 -18.83 5.59
CA LYS A 741 29.52 -19.87 4.56
C LYS A 741 28.69 -19.50 3.32
N ILE A 742 27.48 -19.00 3.51
CA ILE A 742 26.62 -18.54 2.42
C ILE A 742 27.24 -17.33 1.71
N ALA A 743 27.75 -16.35 2.47
CA ALA A 743 28.39 -15.17 1.90
C ALA A 743 29.68 -15.51 1.11
N GLN A 744 30.41 -16.55 1.51
CA GLN A 744 31.57 -17.05 0.77
C GLN A 744 31.16 -17.68 -0.57
N LYS A 745 30.07 -18.45 -0.61
CA LYS A 745 29.50 -18.98 -1.87
C LYS A 745 29.04 -17.83 -2.78
N LEU A 746 28.36 -16.82 -2.24
CA LEU A 746 27.99 -15.62 -2.99
C LEU A 746 29.22 -14.89 -3.56
N ALA A 747 30.24 -14.66 -2.73
CA ALA A 747 31.49 -14.01 -3.12
C ALA A 747 32.21 -14.79 -4.23
N TYR A 748 32.21 -16.12 -4.15
CA TYR A 748 32.78 -17.00 -5.17
C TYR A 748 32.08 -16.80 -6.52
N VAL A 749 30.75 -16.84 -6.56
CA VAL A 749 29.98 -16.64 -7.81
C VAL A 749 30.23 -15.24 -8.39
N MET A 750 30.08 -14.18 -7.59
CA MET A 750 30.20 -12.80 -8.06
C MET A 750 31.63 -12.41 -8.49
N SER A 751 32.65 -13.11 -7.98
CA SER A 751 34.05 -12.92 -8.40
C SER A 751 34.41 -13.71 -9.65
N GLY A 752 33.49 -14.53 -10.18
CA GLY A 752 33.74 -15.41 -11.32
C GLY A 752 34.47 -16.70 -10.96
N GLY A 753 34.24 -17.26 -9.77
CA GLY A 753 34.84 -18.50 -9.32
C GLY A 753 36.30 -18.35 -8.89
N ASP A 754 37.14 -19.34 -9.23
CA ASP A 754 38.57 -19.38 -8.84
C ASP A 754 39.52 -18.75 -9.87
N LEU A 755 39.03 -17.84 -10.72
CA LEU A 755 39.86 -17.17 -11.73
C LEU A 755 41.02 -16.40 -11.08
N SER A 756 42.24 -16.63 -11.55
CA SER A 756 43.46 -16.04 -10.98
C SER A 756 43.57 -14.52 -11.16
N GLN A 757 42.87 -13.98 -12.15
CA GLN A 757 42.90 -12.57 -12.53
C GLN A 757 41.54 -12.14 -13.12
N PRO A 758 41.27 -10.83 -13.25
CA PRO A 758 40.09 -10.35 -13.94
C PRO A 758 39.98 -10.91 -15.36
N ASN A 759 38.77 -11.34 -15.75
CA ASN A 759 38.53 -11.94 -17.06
C ASN A 759 37.09 -11.66 -17.54
N LEU A 760 36.85 -11.86 -18.83
CA LEU A 760 35.51 -11.82 -19.41
C LEU A 760 34.89 -13.22 -19.39
N VAL A 761 33.65 -13.32 -18.94
CA VAL A 761 32.89 -14.56 -18.87
C VAL A 761 31.51 -14.41 -19.49
N SER A 762 30.90 -15.54 -19.85
CA SER A 762 29.53 -15.58 -20.33
C SER A 762 28.51 -15.54 -19.22
N GLU A 763 27.26 -15.18 -19.56
CA GLU A 763 26.15 -15.32 -18.63
C GLU A 763 25.96 -16.78 -18.19
N GLN A 764 26.10 -17.73 -19.11
CA GLN A 764 25.96 -19.15 -18.80
C GLN A 764 27.01 -19.61 -17.78
N TYR A 765 28.26 -19.12 -17.90
CA TYR A 765 29.31 -19.40 -16.92
C TYR A 765 28.90 -18.98 -15.50
N LEU A 766 28.35 -17.77 -15.34
CA LEU A 766 27.88 -17.29 -14.05
C LEU A 766 26.62 -18.04 -13.56
N LEU A 767 25.68 -18.37 -14.45
CA LEU A 767 24.49 -19.15 -14.10
C LEU A 767 24.84 -20.56 -13.61
N ASP A 768 25.86 -21.19 -14.19
CA ASP A 768 26.33 -22.51 -13.75
C ASP A 768 27.00 -22.46 -12.37
N LEU A 769 27.82 -21.44 -12.11
CA LEU A 769 28.38 -21.19 -10.77
C LEU A 769 27.29 -20.90 -9.73
N GLU A 770 26.31 -20.06 -10.10
CA GLU A 770 25.17 -19.70 -9.27
C GLU A 770 24.34 -20.93 -8.90
N ARG A 771 24.05 -21.81 -9.87
CA ARG A 771 23.29 -23.05 -9.64
C ARG A 771 24.07 -24.04 -8.77
N GLU A 772 25.36 -24.23 -9.00
CA GLU A 772 26.20 -25.07 -8.13
C GLU A 772 26.16 -24.58 -6.69
N ALA A 773 26.39 -23.28 -6.49
CA ALA A 773 26.44 -22.69 -5.16
C ALA A 773 25.11 -22.83 -4.43
N PHE A 774 23.99 -22.62 -5.12
CA PHE A 774 22.65 -22.81 -4.57
C PHE A 774 22.39 -24.26 -4.15
N VAL A 775 22.60 -25.22 -5.06
CA VAL A 775 22.31 -26.63 -4.78
C VAL A 775 23.23 -27.18 -3.69
N SER A 776 24.50 -26.77 -3.68
CA SER A 776 25.45 -27.09 -2.60
C SER A 776 24.95 -26.58 -1.24
N LEU A 777 24.41 -25.36 -1.18
CA LEU A 777 23.86 -24.80 0.07
C LEU A 777 22.59 -25.52 0.54
N CYS A 778 21.80 -26.09 -0.37
CA CYS A 778 20.63 -26.92 -0.01
C CYS A 778 21.02 -28.19 0.75
N GLY A 779 22.25 -28.71 0.56
CA GLY A 779 22.79 -29.85 1.33
C GLY A 779 23.19 -29.52 2.77
N GLU A 780 23.18 -28.24 3.17
CA GLU A 780 23.61 -27.83 4.50
C GLU A 780 22.49 -27.96 5.53
N ARG A 781 22.76 -28.69 6.63
CA ARG A 781 21.80 -28.86 7.74
C ARG A 781 21.21 -27.54 8.24
N LYS A 782 22.06 -26.52 8.42
CA LYS A 782 21.62 -25.20 8.90
C LYS A 782 20.73 -24.46 7.89
N THR A 783 20.90 -24.70 6.59
CA THR A 783 20.01 -24.19 5.55
C THR A 783 18.64 -24.88 5.61
N LEU A 784 18.61 -26.21 5.76
CA LEU A 784 17.36 -26.95 5.94
C LEU A 784 16.57 -26.47 7.18
N GLU A 785 17.26 -26.15 8.29
CA GLU A 785 16.63 -25.55 9.47
C GLU A 785 16.04 -24.17 9.20
N ARG A 786 16.74 -23.32 8.44
CA ARG A 786 16.24 -22.00 8.03
C ARG A 786 15.00 -22.12 7.16
N LEU A 787 15.06 -22.96 6.12
CA LEU A 787 13.93 -23.26 5.25
C LEU A 787 12.72 -23.78 6.04
N GLN A 788 12.93 -24.77 6.91
CA GLN A 788 11.87 -25.32 7.76
C GLN A 788 11.25 -24.25 8.67
N SER A 789 12.07 -23.37 9.27
CA SER A 789 11.57 -22.28 10.11
C SER A 789 10.70 -21.30 9.33
N VAL A 790 11.09 -20.92 8.12
CA VAL A 790 10.29 -20.03 7.27
C VAL A 790 8.95 -20.68 6.90
N ILE A 791 8.95 -21.97 6.57
CA ILE A 791 7.73 -22.72 6.25
C ILE A 791 6.77 -22.78 7.46
N LYS A 792 7.31 -23.03 8.67
CA LYS A 792 6.51 -23.18 9.90
C LYS A 792 6.08 -21.85 10.52
N THR A 793 6.95 -20.85 10.51
CA THR A 793 6.81 -19.62 11.31
C THR A 793 6.74 -18.34 10.47
N GLY A 794 7.04 -18.43 9.17
CA GLY A 794 7.19 -17.26 8.29
C GLY A 794 8.47 -16.44 8.54
N LYS A 795 9.36 -16.90 9.44
CA LYS A 795 10.59 -16.19 9.80
C LYS A 795 11.81 -17.11 9.76
N PRO A 796 12.94 -16.64 9.19
CA PRO A 796 14.17 -17.41 9.24
C PRO A 796 14.74 -17.45 10.66
N VAL A 797 15.37 -18.57 11.01
CA VAL A 797 16.19 -18.68 12.22
C VAL A 797 17.61 -18.25 11.92
N ARG A 798 18.26 -17.55 12.84
CA ARG A 798 19.67 -17.17 12.69
C ARG A 798 20.56 -18.12 13.50
N ASN A 799 20.94 -19.21 12.85
CA ASN A 799 21.74 -20.33 13.39
C ASN A 799 23.20 -20.33 12.88
#